data_AF-A0A200QUX2-F1
#
_entry.id   AF-A0A200QUX2-F1
#
_cell.length_a   1.000
_cell.length_b   1.000
_cell.length_c   1.000
_cell.angle_alpha   90.00
_cell.angle_beta   90.00
_cell.angle_gamma   90.00
#
_symmetry.space_group_name_H-M   'P 1'
#
loop_
_entity.id
_entity.type
_entity.pdbx_description
1 polymer ?
#
loop_
_entity_poly.entity_id
_entity_poly.type
_entity_poly.pdbx_seq_one_letter_code
_entity_poly.pdbx_strand_id
1 'polypeptide(L)'
;MLHSYNRRGPSPFKFQRMWVTYDSYGHLLKDAWDSDVSGLPMHVLVTKLKIFRLKLKSWNFHIFGNVHQNLWVLEDKILEADHILENGWDDDIGIELNRLKALHKKAYDFGYVPSQWGVDGGSWLVTQGSHFIFFVYPHLGGIGSFHTPRNCTPVTHLLYADDTIIFLNGRESSIRGCMKFLDRFCACSGQKINVDKSSFMMYSGTPSSVVQVVGSLTGFHRKSSVMTYLGAPICVGRLKVLYFDGLLTKIRNKLAGWKANFLSQGGKLIMIRHVLSSMAIYLIAAVAVPKSVLLNINRLIANFFWGSHDGKPKRKWVSWDAICRPVLAGGLGIRNIEDVVNSFRLRNLWNGFVNKSIWATFISGKYTIDNFSMPMYVTPRTASKFWKECAKLIPVLVKNSAWKVGNGDMNFWLENWGNVGILADVLPAEDHSHPMSLREAVDVDFIIPGLANASIILARNLYEGRLSADTDTRLWALTTDGIFTVKSAFMQTRNLAPSCPLARFFWAKFIPMKLLVFFWRAINRAVPVDVRIQNCNVSLASGCVCCMQRQIESFEHLFMRGDIASSLWDYFSPPFGIQRQDFSDFWEFIWAWFTAAPVGSQMGFLGILIPMVIMHRILKWIYDINPMFKVIKQSPSTIRNVLLTCRISLSVVRRKPVKVLRWRGVIRDNQGWIVAAFHRFYGSGTNNLAESRALLDGLDLCSQMGLRRIAVRVDSKLVASWYHYKSDIPWTLLRWWQKIRERAQDLDLVVSHVYREVNAPADFMANMGLSCRSDHNLWSNFPPRLVGLARLDRLGIPYLRNA
;
A
#
# COMPACT_ATOMS: atom_id res chain seq x y z
N MET A 1 -14.78 2.62 -43.28
CA MET A 1 -15.95 1.84 -42.79
C MET A 1 -15.41 0.82 -41.78
N LEU A 2 -15.78 0.70 -40.51
CA LEU A 2 -16.93 1.13 -39.70
C LEU A 2 -16.43 1.64 -38.33
N HIS A 3 -16.92 2.81 -37.93
CA HIS A 3 -16.87 3.31 -36.55
C HIS A 3 -17.92 2.59 -35.70
N SER A 4 -17.55 2.08 -34.52
CA SER A 4 -18.52 1.78 -33.45
C SER A 4 -18.34 2.77 -32.29
N TYR A 5 -19.32 3.65 -32.17
CA TYR A 5 -19.47 4.70 -31.17
C TYR A 5 -19.42 4.18 -29.72
N ASN A 6 -18.42 4.62 -28.97
CA ASN A 6 -18.57 4.76 -27.51
C ASN A 6 -19.35 6.05 -27.24
N ARG A 7 -20.66 5.93 -26.94
CA ARG A 7 -21.45 7.04 -26.39
C ARG A 7 -20.94 7.38 -25.00
N ARG A 8 -19.91 8.22 -24.90
CA ARG A 8 -19.60 8.95 -23.67
C ARG A 8 -20.67 10.02 -23.51
N GLY A 9 -21.38 10.00 -22.39
CA GLY A 9 -22.24 11.12 -22.00
C GLY A 9 -21.44 12.44 -21.92
N PRO A 10 -22.11 13.60 -21.91
CA PRO A 10 -21.45 14.90 -21.84
C PRO A 10 -20.49 14.93 -20.64
N SER A 11 -19.25 15.35 -20.90
CA SER A 11 -18.24 15.45 -19.85
C SER A 11 -18.72 16.40 -18.74
N PRO A 12 -18.53 16.03 -17.46
CA PRO A 12 -18.88 16.92 -16.36
C PRO A 12 -18.06 18.21 -16.49
N PHE A 13 -18.72 19.35 -16.29
CA PHE A 13 -18.06 20.64 -16.27
C PHE A 13 -17.04 20.68 -15.13
N LYS A 14 -15.78 20.96 -15.47
CA LYS A 14 -14.68 21.10 -14.50
C LYS A 14 -14.42 22.57 -14.26
N PHE A 15 -14.54 22.98 -13.01
CA PHE A 15 -14.22 24.34 -12.60
C PHE A 15 -12.71 24.46 -12.33
N GLN A 16 -12.05 25.43 -12.95
CA GLN A 16 -10.60 25.63 -12.80
C GLN A 16 -10.31 26.64 -11.69
N ARG A 17 -9.38 26.30 -10.79
CA ARG A 17 -9.03 27.14 -9.63
C ARG A 17 -8.52 28.53 -10.02
N MET A 18 -7.82 28.62 -11.16
CA MET A 18 -7.28 29.87 -11.74
C MET A 18 -8.36 30.92 -12.05
N TRP A 19 -9.62 30.52 -12.23
CA TRP A 19 -10.68 31.46 -12.57
C TRP A 19 -11.00 32.40 -11.41
N VAL A 20 -10.90 31.93 -10.16
CA VAL A 20 -11.25 32.71 -8.96
C VAL A 20 -10.18 33.74 -8.60
N THR A 21 -8.97 33.57 -9.12
CA THR A 21 -7.84 34.46 -8.85
C THR A 21 -7.75 35.63 -9.83
N TYR A 22 -8.69 35.74 -10.77
CA TYR A 22 -8.68 36.78 -11.80
C TYR A 22 -9.74 37.85 -11.52
N ASP A 23 -9.36 39.13 -11.56
CA ASP A 23 -10.20 40.24 -11.06
C ASP A 23 -11.56 40.36 -11.77
N SER A 24 -11.63 40.05 -13.07
CA SER A 24 -12.89 40.09 -13.83
C SER A 24 -13.86 38.93 -13.54
N TYR A 25 -13.43 37.90 -12.80
CA TYR A 25 -14.30 36.78 -12.41
C TYR A 25 -15.46 37.23 -11.49
N GLY A 26 -15.19 38.15 -10.56
CA GLY A 26 -16.20 38.69 -9.66
C GLY A 26 -17.32 39.41 -10.43
N HIS A 27 -16.94 40.20 -11.44
CA HIS A 27 -17.89 40.88 -12.32
C HIS A 27 -18.70 39.89 -13.16
N LEU A 28 -18.05 38.86 -13.71
CA LEU A 28 -18.72 37.82 -14.48
C LEU A 28 -19.75 37.04 -13.66
N LEU A 29 -19.41 36.70 -12.41
CA LEU A 29 -20.31 36.04 -11.49
C LEU A 29 -21.50 36.95 -11.19
N LYS A 30 -21.24 38.23 -10.87
CA LYS A 30 -22.27 39.23 -10.59
C LYS A 30 -23.22 39.43 -11.78
N ASP A 31 -22.70 39.62 -12.99
CA ASP A 31 -23.47 39.74 -14.22
C ASP A 31 -24.33 38.51 -14.55
N ALA A 32 -23.84 37.30 -14.22
CA ALA A 32 -24.62 36.09 -14.38
C ALA A 32 -25.71 35.96 -13.30
N TRP A 33 -25.44 36.48 -12.10
CA TRP A 33 -26.36 36.44 -10.98
C TRP A 33 -27.41 37.54 -11.00
N ASP A 34 -27.13 38.66 -11.64
CA ASP A 34 -28.05 39.80 -11.82
C ASP A 34 -28.93 39.63 -13.06
N SER A 35 -28.79 38.51 -13.79
CA SER A 35 -29.66 38.19 -14.93
C SER A 35 -31.12 37.99 -14.48
N ASP A 36 -32.07 38.66 -15.13
CA ASP A 36 -33.50 38.49 -14.84
C ASP A 36 -33.98 37.11 -15.32
N VAL A 37 -34.25 36.25 -14.34
CA VAL A 37 -34.76 34.89 -14.56
C VAL A 37 -35.96 34.71 -13.65
N SER A 38 -37.14 34.61 -14.23
CA SER A 38 -38.40 34.38 -13.53
C SER A 38 -38.78 32.90 -13.54
N GLY A 39 -39.27 32.38 -12.42
CA GLY A 39 -39.75 31.01 -12.29
C GLY A 39 -39.62 30.48 -10.87
N LEU A 40 -39.84 29.17 -10.70
CA LEU A 40 -39.60 28.50 -9.41
C LEU A 40 -38.14 28.70 -8.95
N PRO A 41 -37.85 28.88 -7.65
CA PRO A 41 -36.50 29.20 -7.16
C PRO A 41 -35.40 28.24 -7.66
N MET A 42 -35.68 26.94 -7.72
CA MET A 42 -34.75 25.95 -8.28
C MET A 42 -34.54 26.12 -9.79
N HIS A 43 -35.58 26.50 -10.53
CA HIS A 43 -35.44 26.85 -11.94
C HIS A 43 -34.58 28.12 -12.08
N VAL A 44 -34.81 29.14 -11.26
CA VAL A 44 -34.00 30.36 -11.24
C VAL A 44 -32.54 30.04 -10.94
N LEU A 45 -32.25 29.26 -9.89
CA LEU A 45 -30.89 28.86 -9.54
C LEU A 45 -30.24 28.05 -10.67
N VAL A 46 -30.90 27.00 -11.18
CA VAL A 46 -30.35 26.14 -12.22
C VAL A 46 -30.12 26.92 -13.51
N THR A 47 -31.03 27.83 -13.86
CA THR A 47 -30.92 28.67 -15.04
C THR A 47 -29.83 29.73 -14.86
N LYS A 48 -29.69 30.38 -13.70
CA LYS A 48 -28.56 31.28 -13.40
C LYS A 48 -27.22 30.54 -13.38
N LEU A 49 -27.16 29.32 -12.86
CA LEU A 49 -25.97 28.46 -12.96
C LEU A 49 -25.65 28.05 -14.41
N LYS A 50 -26.67 27.82 -15.24
CA LYS A 50 -26.49 27.57 -16.68
C LYS A 50 -26.00 28.82 -17.40
N ILE A 51 -26.57 29.99 -17.14
CA ILE A 51 -26.13 31.29 -17.66
C ILE A 51 -24.68 31.54 -17.23
N PHE A 52 -24.37 31.38 -15.94
CA PHE A 52 -23.03 31.51 -15.42
C PHE A 52 -22.07 30.52 -16.10
N ARG A 53 -22.45 29.26 -16.27
CA ARG A 53 -21.63 28.28 -16.99
C ARG A 53 -21.35 28.70 -18.44
N LEU A 54 -22.33 29.27 -19.13
CA LEU A 54 -22.16 29.76 -20.51
C LEU A 54 -21.28 31.00 -20.56
N LYS A 55 -21.55 31.98 -19.70
CA LYS A 55 -20.73 33.19 -19.54
C LYS A 55 -19.29 32.83 -19.17
N LEU A 56 -19.09 31.90 -18.25
CA LEU A 56 -17.77 31.40 -17.84
C LEU A 56 -17.06 30.62 -18.94
N LYS A 57 -17.77 29.84 -19.75
CA LYS A 57 -17.16 29.20 -20.93
C LYS A 57 -16.71 30.23 -21.96
N SER A 58 -17.56 31.21 -22.26
CA SER A 58 -17.24 32.28 -23.21
C SER A 58 -16.07 33.12 -22.68
N TRP A 59 -16.17 33.59 -21.43
CA TRP A 59 -15.11 34.35 -20.76
C TRP A 59 -13.81 33.56 -20.67
N ASN A 60 -13.85 32.27 -20.33
CA ASN A 60 -12.65 31.44 -20.32
C ASN A 60 -12.02 31.33 -21.71
N PHE A 61 -12.84 31.19 -22.76
CA PHE A 61 -12.36 31.16 -24.13
C PHE A 61 -11.73 32.49 -24.55
N HIS A 62 -12.31 33.64 -24.16
CA HIS A 62 -11.80 34.96 -24.55
C HIS A 62 -10.58 35.40 -23.73
N ILE A 63 -10.54 35.09 -22.42
CA ILE A 63 -9.45 35.52 -21.52
C ILE A 63 -8.27 34.55 -21.54
N PHE A 64 -8.53 33.23 -21.54
CA PHE A 64 -7.48 32.21 -21.44
C PHE A 64 -7.31 31.38 -22.72
N GLY A 65 -8.16 31.58 -23.74
CA GLY A 65 -8.14 30.77 -24.95
C GLY A 65 -8.54 29.31 -24.72
N ASN A 66 -8.24 28.45 -25.68
CA ASN A 66 -8.29 27.01 -25.48
C ASN A 66 -6.98 26.54 -24.83
N VAL A 67 -6.94 26.59 -23.49
CA VAL A 67 -5.76 26.22 -22.69
C VAL A 67 -5.20 24.85 -23.07
N HIS A 68 -6.06 23.89 -23.44
CA HIS A 68 -5.62 22.57 -23.88
C HIS A 68 -4.98 22.59 -25.27
N GLN A 69 -5.51 23.38 -26.20
CA GLN A 69 -4.91 23.54 -27.52
C GLN A 69 -3.60 24.35 -27.44
N ASN A 70 -3.51 25.34 -26.55
CA ASN A 70 -2.28 26.07 -26.30
C ASN A 70 -1.20 25.17 -25.68
N LEU A 71 -1.56 24.27 -24.75
CA LEU A 71 -0.66 23.23 -24.24
C LEU A 71 -0.20 22.28 -25.35
N TRP A 72 -1.11 21.84 -26.22
CA TRP A 72 -0.77 20.98 -27.36
C TRP A 72 0.17 21.67 -28.35
N VAL A 73 -0.06 22.94 -28.66
CA VAL A 73 0.82 23.73 -29.54
C VAL A 73 2.20 23.95 -28.89
N LEU A 74 2.27 24.15 -27.58
CA LEU A 74 3.53 24.21 -26.84
C LEU A 74 4.26 22.85 -26.85
N GLU A 75 3.54 21.75 -26.69
CA GLU A 75 4.10 20.39 -26.78
C GLU A 75 4.64 20.10 -28.18
N ASP A 76 3.92 20.50 -29.22
CA ASP A 76 4.32 20.30 -30.62
C ASP A 76 5.56 21.13 -30.98
N LYS A 77 5.63 22.39 -30.53
CA LYS A 77 6.82 23.24 -30.69
C LYS A 77 8.03 22.74 -29.90
N ILE A 78 7.81 22.14 -28.73
CA ILE A 78 8.88 21.50 -27.96
C ILE A 78 9.40 20.28 -28.73
N LEU A 79 8.51 19.46 -29.28
CA LEU A 79 8.88 18.29 -30.08
C LEU A 79 9.61 18.69 -31.37
N GLU A 80 9.17 19.75 -32.04
CA GLU A 80 9.82 20.27 -33.25
C GLU A 80 11.22 20.83 -32.94
N ALA A 81 11.36 21.63 -31.88
CA ALA A 81 12.66 22.15 -31.45
C ALA A 81 13.60 21.04 -30.94
N ASP A 82 13.08 20.03 -30.22
CA ASP A 82 13.83 18.82 -29.84
C ASP A 82 14.29 18.05 -31.09
N HIS A 83 13.45 17.95 -32.14
CA HIS A 83 13.79 17.24 -33.38
C HIS A 83 14.79 17.98 -34.27
N ILE A 84 14.77 19.32 -34.28
CA ILE A 84 15.77 20.13 -34.99
C ILE A 84 17.14 19.98 -34.31
N LEU A 85 17.19 20.02 -32.97
CA LEU A 85 18.42 19.83 -32.20
C LEU A 85 18.99 18.40 -32.29
N GLU A 86 18.15 17.39 -32.54
CA GLU A 86 18.57 16.02 -32.83
C GLU A 86 19.36 15.88 -34.15
N ASN A 87 19.17 16.81 -35.10
CA ASN A 87 19.85 16.80 -36.40
C ASN A 87 21.06 17.74 -36.47
N GLY A 88 21.33 18.55 -35.44
CA GLY A 88 22.47 19.45 -35.33
C GLY A 88 22.26 20.47 -34.20
N TRP A 89 23.29 20.71 -33.38
CA TRP A 89 23.17 21.55 -32.19
C TRP A 89 23.33 23.04 -32.54
N ASP A 90 22.34 23.84 -32.17
CA ASP A 90 22.32 25.31 -32.29
C ASP A 90 21.94 25.88 -30.92
N ASP A 91 22.82 26.71 -30.35
CA ASP A 91 22.68 27.23 -28.98
C ASP A 91 21.47 28.16 -28.83
N ASP A 92 21.07 28.89 -29.88
CA ASP A 92 19.91 29.78 -29.84
C ASP A 92 18.59 28.97 -29.78
N ILE A 93 18.54 27.83 -30.49
CA ILE A 93 17.40 26.90 -30.45
C ILE A 93 17.36 26.14 -29.12
N GLY A 94 18.51 25.77 -28.55
CA GLY A 94 18.60 25.15 -27.22
C GLY A 94 18.11 26.05 -26.08
N ILE A 95 18.38 27.35 -26.17
CA ILE A 95 17.84 28.36 -25.23
C ILE A 95 16.33 28.49 -25.39
N GLU A 96 15.83 28.57 -26.63
CA GLU A 96 14.40 28.67 -26.89
C GLU A 96 13.63 27.40 -26.48
N LEU A 97 14.21 26.20 -26.65
CA LEU A 97 13.65 24.94 -26.17
C LEU A 97 13.49 24.91 -24.64
N ASN A 98 14.52 25.34 -23.90
CA ASN A 98 14.45 25.43 -22.44
C ASN A 98 13.43 26.48 -21.98
N ARG A 99 13.31 27.59 -22.72
CA ARG A 99 12.27 28.60 -22.50
C ARG A 99 10.88 28.02 -22.73
N LEU A 100 10.65 27.27 -23.82
CA LEU A 100 9.39 26.60 -24.14
C LEU A 100 9.04 25.52 -23.11
N LYS A 101 10.00 24.71 -22.65
CA LYS A 101 9.80 23.72 -21.58
C LYS A 101 9.46 24.37 -20.22
N ALA A 102 10.09 25.50 -19.89
CA ALA A 102 9.75 26.28 -18.70
C ALA A 102 8.35 26.93 -18.80
N LEU A 103 7.97 27.40 -19.98
CA LEU A 103 6.64 27.93 -20.30
C LEU A 103 5.57 26.84 -20.21
N HIS A 104 5.83 25.64 -20.74
CA HIS A 104 4.93 24.48 -20.64
C HIS A 104 4.75 24.04 -19.18
N LYS A 105 5.84 23.96 -18.40
CA LYS A 105 5.78 23.65 -16.96
C LYS A 105 4.99 24.70 -16.17
N LYS A 106 5.21 26.00 -16.43
CA LYS A 106 4.40 27.09 -15.84
C LYS A 106 2.94 27.05 -16.30
N ALA A 107 2.66 26.70 -17.55
CA ALA A 107 1.31 26.57 -18.08
C ALA A 107 0.56 25.37 -17.49
N TYR A 108 1.27 24.28 -17.19
CA TYR A 108 0.73 23.10 -16.53
C TYR A 108 0.46 23.32 -15.03
N ASP A 109 1.37 24.02 -14.34
CA ASP A 109 1.24 24.31 -12.92
C ASP A 109 0.32 25.51 -12.61
N PHE A 110 0.11 26.44 -13.57
CA PHE A 110 -0.64 27.68 -13.32
C PHE A 110 -1.62 28.17 -14.42
N GLY A 111 -1.78 27.52 -15.58
CA GLY A 111 -2.73 27.96 -16.62
C GLY A 111 -2.41 29.36 -17.15
N TYR A 112 -1.47 29.44 -18.10
CA TYR A 112 -0.71 30.64 -18.44
C TYR A 112 -1.49 31.93 -18.77
N VAL A 113 -0.98 33.07 -18.27
CA VAL A 113 -0.88 34.38 -18.96
C VAL A 113 0.46 35.02 -18.54
N PRO A 114 1.24 35.66 -19.45
CA PRO A 114 2.27 36.63 -19.08
C PRO A 114 1.84 38.05 -19.48
N SER A 115 1.88 38.98 -18.53
CA SER A 115 2.81 40.10 -18.59
C SER A 115 2.47 41.09 -17.48
N GLN A 116 3.52 41.44 -16.73
CA GLN A 116 3.62 42.54 -15.76
C GLN A 116 3.18 42.24 -14.31
N TRP A 117 4.07 42.65 -13.39
CA TRP A 117 3.94 42.75 -11.91
C TRP A 117 4.03 41.41 -11.15
N GLY A 118 4.84 41.20 -10.12
CA GLY A 118 5.48 42.13 -9.18
C GLY A 118 4.94 41.83 -7.77
N VAL A 119 5.73 41.08 -6.97
CA VAL A 119 5.77 40.96 -5.49
C VAL A 119 4.45 41.13 -4.68
N ASP A 120 4.01 40.08 -3.98
CA ASP A 120 3.79 40.08 -2.50
C ASP A 120 3.03 38.84 -2.00
N GLY A 121 3.35 38.44 -0.76
CA GLY A 121 3.03 37.16 -0.14
C GLY A 121 1.55 36.88 0.19
N GLY A 122 1.26 35.59 0.45
CA GLY A 122 -0.04 35.16 0.99
C GLY A 122 -0.34 33.67 0.79
N SER A 123 -0.20 32.90 1.86
CA SER A 123 -0.43 31.46 1.97
C SER A 123 -1.89 31.04 1.77
N TRP A 124 -2.25 30.14 0.82
CA TRP A 124 -3.52 29.39 0.86
C TRP A 124 -3.49 27.97 0.23
N LEU A 125 -3.86 26.97 1.06
CA LEU A 125 -4.15 25.56 0.71
C LEU A 125 -5.56 25.39 0.11
N VAL A 126 -5.72 24.50 -0.88
CA VAL A 126 -7.03 24.05 -1.39
C VAL A 126 -7.04 22.52 -1.56
N THR A 127 -8.13 21.90 -1.13
CA THR A 127 -8.46 20.48 -1.31
C THR A 127 -9.45 20.28 -2.47
N GLN A 128 -9.37 19.11 -3.11
CA GLN A 128 -10.27 18.67 -4.19
C GLN A 128 -11.58 18.08 -3.66
N GLY A 129 -12.69 18.41 -4.33
CA GLY A 129 -13.97 17.75 -4.18
C GLY A 129 -15.03 18.45 -5.04
N SER A 130 -15.60 17.73 -6.00
CA SER A 130 -16.74 18.17 -6.80
C SER A 130 -17.92 18.57 -5.89
N HIS A 131 -18.62 19.65 -6.29
CA HIS A 131 -19.74 20.37 -5.63
C HIS A 131 -19.25 21.58 -4.81
N PHE A 132 -19.11 22.71 -5.51
CA PHE A 132 -18.75 24.01 -4.91
C PHE A 132 -20.02 24.76 -4.49
N ILE A 133 -20.11 25.07 -3.19
CA ILE A 133 -20.93 26.16 -2.65
C ILE A 133 -19.96 27.33 -2.45
N PHE A 134 -20.21 28.46 -3.13
CA PHE A 134 -19.44 29.68 -2.92
C PHE A 134 -19.79 30.27 -1.56
N PHE A 135 -18.80 30.43 -0.69
CA PHE A 135 -18.85 31.40 0.40
C PHE A 135 -17.92 32.55 0.00
N VAL A 136 -18.51 33.62 -0.52
CA VAL A 136 -17.89 34.93 -0.40
C VAL A 136 -17.82 35.20 1.11
N TYR A 137 -16.65 35.59 1.60
CA TYR A 137 -16.50 36.21 2.92
C TYR A 137 -16.83 37.70 2.75
N PRO A 138 -18.07 38.17 2.96
CA PRO A 138 -18.21 39.47 3.56
C PRO A 138 -17.90 39.29 5.04
N HIS A 139 -17.18 40.24 5.61
CA HIS A 139 -17.18 40.50 7.05
C HIS A 139 -18.63 40.71 7.51
N LEU A 140 -19.41 39.64 7.68
CA LEU A 140 -20.69 39.67 8.39
C LEU A 140 -20.31 39.81 9.87
N GLY A 141 -20.17 41.06 10.32
CA GLY A 141 -19.85 41.46 11.70
C GLY A 141 -20.87 41.00 12.76
N GLY A 142 -21.64 39.93 12.52
CA GLY A 142 -22.65 39.39 13.42
C GLY A 142 -22.40 37.96 13.90
N ILE A 143 -21.52 37.16 13.28
CA ILE A 143 -21.26 35.77 13.69
C ILE A 143 -19.91 35.69 14.43
N GLY A 144 -19.95 35.59 15.76
CA GLY A 144 -18.73 35.48 16.56
C GLY A 144 -18.09 34.09 16.46
N SER A 145 -16.75 34.05 16.51
CA SER A 145 -15.97 32.81 16.37
C SER A 145 -16.18 31.85 17.54
N PHE A 146 -16.31 30.56 17.25
CA PHE A 146 -16.19 29.51 18.26
C PHE A 146 -14.81 29.55 18.91
N HIS A 147 -14.75 29.33 20.23
CA HIS A 147 -13.49 29.38 20.96
C HIS A 147 -12.60 28.19 20.58
N THR A 148 -11.45 28.47 19.98
CA THR A 148 -10.38 27.50 19.72
C THR A 148 -9.20 27.74 20.67
N PRO A 149 -8.47 26.68 21.08
CA PRO A 149 -7.28 26.84 21.91
C PRO A 149 -6.25 27.77 21.24
N ARG A 150 -5.41 28.41 22.06
CA ARG A 150 -4.30 29.25 21.57
C ARG A 150 -3.42 28.46 20.59
N ASN A 151 -2.88 29.13 19.58
CA ASN A 151 -2.03 28.56 18.51
C ASN A 151 -2.73 27.56 17.55
N CYS A 152 -4.05 27.34 17.69
CA CYS A 152 -4.81 26.50 16.76
C CYS A 152 -5.42 27.33 15.64
N THR A 153 -5.48 26.75 14.43
CA THR A 153 -6.28 27.32 13.33
C THR A 153 -7.77 27.35 13.72
N PRO A 154 -8.47 28.50 13.63
CA PRO A 154 -9.90 28.57 13.91
C PRO A 154 -10.71 27.66 12.97
N VAL A 155 -11.57 26.82 13.53
CA VAL A 155 -12.47 25.95 12.75
C VAL A 155 -13.89 26.49 12.90
N THR A 156 -14.47 26.98 11.80
CA THR A 156 -15.82 27.57 11.78
C THR A 156 -16.90 26.58 11.33
N HIS A 157 -16.56 25.67 10.41
CA HIS A 157 -17.49 24.66 9.89
C HIS A 157 -16.77 23.41 9.36
N LEU A 158 -17.50 22.30 9.24
CA LEU A 158 -17.13 21.10 8.50
C LEU A 158 -18.25 20.79 7.51
N LEU A 159 -17.89 20.61 6.24
CA LEU A 159 -18.82 20.36 5.14
C LEU A 159 -18.51 19.01 4.49
N TYR A 160 -19.54 18.18 4.31
CA TYR A 160 -19.48 17.00 3.46
C TYR A 160 -20.82 16.80 2.76
N ALA A 161 -20.89 17.16 1.47
CA ALA A 161 -22.15 17.21 0.72
C ALA A 161 -23.21 18.06 1.45
N ASP A 162 -24.35 17.46 1.81
CA ASP A 162 -25.43 18.09 2.59
C ASP A 162 -25.19 18.05 4.11
N ASP A 163 -24.38 17.10 4.59
CA ASP A 163 -24.04 16.99 6.02
C ASP A 163 -23.08 18.12 6.43
N THR A 164 -23.61 19.09 7.19
CA THR A 164 -22.88 20.29 7.62
C THR A 164 -22.85 20.41 9.14
N ILE A 165 -21.66 20.68 9.70
CA ILE A 165 -21.48 21.09 11.09
C ILE A 165 -20.98 22.53 11.13
N ILE A 166 -21.64 23.39 11.90
CA ILE A 166 -21.25 24.78 12.13
C ILE A 166 -20.88 24.95 13.60
N PHE A 167 -19.74 25.58 13.88
CA PHE A 167 -19.27 25.88 15.23
C PHE A 167 -19.55 27.34 15.57
N LEU A 168 -20.32 27.58 16.64
CA LEU A 168 -20.75 28.91 17.08
C LEU A 168 -20.44 29.13 18.56
N ASN A 169 -20.10 30.36 18.95
CA ASN A 169 -19.83 30.72 20.35
C ASN A 169 -21.05 30.71 21.29
N GLY A 170 -22.25 30.37 20.79
CA GLY A 170 -23.47 30.28 21.56
C GLY A 170 -24.13 31.62 21.93
N ARG A 171 -23.58 32.76 21.48
CA ARG A 171 -24.24 34.07 21.66
C ARG A 171 -25.47 34.15 20.78
N GLU A 172 -26.52 34.80 21.30
CA GLU A 172 -27.78 34.98 20.58
C GLU A 172 -27.59 35.68 19.23
N SER A 173 -26.77 36.73 19.19
CA SER A 173 -26.42 37.45 17.95
C SER A 173 -25.78 36.54 16.90
N SER A 174 -24.84 35.69 17.31
CA SER A 174 -24.18 34.72 16.42
C SER A 174 -25.15 33.68 15.87
N ILE A 175 -26.08 33.20 16.70
CA ILE A 175 -27.08 32.20 16.29
C ILE A 175 -28.07 32.83 15.30
N ARG A 176 -28.61 34.01 15.61
CA ARG A 176 -29.48 34.76 14.70
C ARG A 176 -28.79 35.10 13.39
N GLY A 177 -27.51 35.51 13.45
CA GLY A 177 -26.69 35.76 12.27
C GLY A 177 -26.54 34.51 11.39
N CYS A 178 -26.27 33.36 12.01
CA CYS A 178 -26.18 32.08 11.32
C CYS A 178 -27.52 31.66 10.68
N MET A 179 -28.64 31.75 11.40
CA MET A 179 -29.96 31.42 10.86
C MET A 179 -30.34 32.35 9.70
N LYS A 180 -30.13 33.66 9.84
CA LYS A 180 -30.33 34.62 8.74
C LYS A 180 -29.48 34.29 7.51
N PHE A 181 -28.23 33.87 7.73
CA PHE A 181 -27.37 33.43 6.64
C PHE A 181 -27.95 32.19 5.94
N LEU A 182 -28.37 31.19 6.72
CA LEU A 182 -28.96 29.95 6.21
C LEU A 182 -30.29 30.19 5.48
N ASP A 183 -31.16 31.07 6.00
CA ASP A 183 -32.42 31.45 5.37
C ASP A 183 -32.18 32.15 4.03
N ARG A 184 -31.21 33.06 3.98
CA ARG A 184 -30.80 33.72 2.74
C ARG A 184 -30.25 32.71 1.73
N PHE A 185 -29.44 31.75 2.19
CA PHE A 185 -28.98 30.65 1.35
C PHE A 185 -30.14 29.80 0.81
N CYS A 186 -31.11 29.44 1.66
CA CYS A 186 -32.29 28.69 1.26
C CYS A 186 -33.14 29.46 0.23
N ALA A 187 -33.34 30.77 0.45
CA ALA A 187 -34.07 31.64 -0.47
C ALA A 187 -33.38 31.75 -1.84
N CYS A 188 -32.05 31.89 -1.86
CA CYS A 188 -31.28 31.99 -3.10
C CYS A 188 -31.16 30.64 -3.84
N SER A 189 -31.05 29.53 -3.09
CA SER A 189 -30.82 28.21 -3.67
C SER A 189 -32.10 27.43 -3.98
N GLY A 190 -33.24 27.79 -3.37
CA GLY A 190 -34.45 26.98 -3.39
C GLY A 190 -34.37 25.70 -2.54
N GLN A 191 -33.27 25.48 -1.82
CA GLN A 191 -33.13 24.36 -0.88
C GLN A 191 -33.81 24.70 0.46
N LYS A 192 -34.13 23.66 1.25
CA LYS A 192 -34.69 23.81 2.59
C LYS A 192 -33.89 22.99 3.59
N ILE A 193 -33.72 23.52 4.79
CA ILE A 193 -33.16 22.78 5.92
C ILE A 193 -34.18 21.76 6.40
N ASN A 194 -33.73 20.52 6.59
CA ASN A 194 -34.53 19.48 7.23
C ASN A 194 -34.41 19.62 8.76
N VAL A 195 -35.36 20.32 9.37
CA VAL A 195 -35.39 20.60 10.81
C VAL A 195 -35.38 19.31 11.66
N ASP A 196 -36.03 18.24 11.19
CA ASP A 196 -36.09 16.96 11.91
C ASP A 196 -34.74 16.24 11.95
N LYS A 197 -33.93 16.40 10.91
CA LYS A 197 -32.56 15.86 10.84
C LYS A 197 -31.54 16.79 11.51
N SER A 198 -31.81 18.10 11.51
CA SER A 198 -30.94 19.11 12.12
C SER A 198 -31.04 19.07 13.63
N SER A 199 -29.90 19.22 14.29
CA SER A 199 -29.84 19.22 15.75
C SER A 199 -28.68 20.08 16.24
N PHE A 200 -28.79 20.56 17.47
CA PHE A 200 -27.71 21.32 18.10
C PHE A 200 -27.19 20.60 19.34
N MET A 201 -25.91 20.83 19.64
CA MET A 201 -25.20 20.25 20.77
C MET A 201 -24.47 21.35 21.53
N MET A 202 -24.56 21.33 22.86
CA MET A 202 -23.92 22.32 23.74
C MET A 202 -23.23 21.60 24.90
N TYR A 203 -22.37 22.33 25.61
CA TYR A 203 -21.75 21.83 26.83
C TYR A 203 -22.81 21.40 27.85
N SER A 204 -22.56 20.30 28.57
CA SER A 204 -23.55 19.72 29.48
C SER A 204 -23.90 20.65 30.65
N GLY A 205 -22.96 21.50 31.07
CA GLY A 205 -23.17 22.51 32.12
C GLY A 205 -23.73 23.84 31.62
N THR A 206 -24.13 23.97 30.35
CA THR A 206 -24.77 25.19 29.85
C THR A 206 -26.13 25.41 30.54
N PRO A 207 -26.42 26.63 31.05
CA PRO A 207 -27.70 26.94 31.67
C PRO A 207 -28.90 26.62 30.78
N SER A 208 -29.97 26.10 31.38
CA SER A 208 -31.19 25.72 30.66
C SER A 208 -31.84 26.89 29.92
N SER A 209 -31.70 28.12 30.42
CA SER A 209 -32.17 29.34 29.74
C SER A 209 -31.52 29.51 28.38
N VAL A 210 -30.19 29.44 28.29
CA VAL A 210 -29.45 29.57 27.03
C VAL A 210 -29.83 28.45 26.06
N VAL A 211 -30.00 27.23 26.56
CA VAL A 211 -30.42 26.08 25.74
C VAL A 211 -31.80 26.31 25.13
N GLN A 212 -32.75 26.82 25.91
CA GLN A 212 -34.10 27.14 25.43
C GLN A 212 -34.07 28.26 24.38
N VAL A 213 -33.23 29.28 24.57
CA VAL A 213 -33.02 30.34 23.56
C VAL A 213 -32.47 29.77 22.26
N VAL A 214 -31.46 28.89 22.32
CA VAL A 214 -30.93 28.26 21.09
C VAL A 214 -32.00 27.41 20.41
N GLY A 215 -32.75 26.63 21.18
CA GLY A 215 -33.84 25.79 20.67
C GLY A 215 -34.94 26.61 19.99
N SER A 216 -35.38 27.71 20.61
CA SER A 216 -36.42 28.57 20.05
C SER A 216 -35.98 29.32 18.80
N LEU A 217 -34.71 29.75 18.74
CA LEU A 217 -34.18 30.48 17.58
C LEU A 217 -33.87 29.59 16.38
N THR A 218 -33.42 28.37 16.63
CA THR A 218 -33.03 27.44 15.54
C THR A 218 -34.17 26.54 15.10
N GLY A 219 -35.14 26.26 15.99
CA GLY A 219 -36.15 25.23 15.79
C GLY A 219 -35.58 23.80 15.85
N PHE A 220 -34.29 23.62 16.13
CA PHE A 220 -33.63 22.32 16.13
C PHE A 220 -33.75 21.63 17.47
N HIS A 221 -33.78 20.29 17.45
CA HIS A 221 -33.76 19.51 18.68
C HIS A 221 -32.37 19.49 19.32
N ARG A 222 -32.30 19.62 20.65
CA ARG A 222 -31.06 19.45 21.41
C ARG A 222 -30.65 17.98 21.45
N LYS A 223 -29.41 17.67 21.08
CA LYS A 223 -28.76 16.38 21.41
C LYS A 223 -28.01 16.50 22.74
N SER A 224 -28.42 15.71 23.72
CA SER A 224 -27.90 15.79 25.10
C SER A 224 -26.54 15.10 25.31
N SER A 225 -26.18 14.09 24.51
CA SER A 225 -24.98 13.27 24.80
C SER A 225 -24.16 12.84 23.57
N VAL A 226 -24.81 12.53 22.45
CA VAL A 226 -24.14 12.06 21.24
C VAL A 226 -24.86 12.54 19.98
N MET A 227 -24.06 12.96 19.00
CA MET A 227 -24.47 13.24 17.63
C MET A 227 -23.68 12.31 16.70
N THR A 228 -24.28 11.87 15.59
CA THR A 228 -23.56 11.08 14.59
C THR A 228 -23.27 11.95 13.38
N TYR A 229 -22.02 12.01 12.94
CA TYR A 229 -21.60 12.73 11.75
C TYR A 229 -20.81 11.81 10.84
N LEU A 230 -21.26 11.65 9.59
CA LEU A 230 -20.68 10.71 8.62
C LEU A 230 -20.49 9.29 9.20
N GLY A 231 -21.41 8.85 10.06
CA GLY A 231 -21.35 7.55 10.74
C GLY A 231 -20.43 7.50 11.99
N ALA A 232 -19.72 8.57 12.34
CA ALA A 232 -18.89 8.67 13.53
C ALA A 232 -19.64 9.34 14.71
N PRO A 233 -19.63 8.74 15.92
CA PRO A 233 -20.23 9.35 17.09
C PRO A 233 -19.35 10.49 17.62
N ILE A 234 -19.92 11.68 17.71
CA ILE A 234 -19.38 12.86 18.37
C ILE A 234 -20.09 12.97 19.72
N CYS A 235 -19.33 12.87 20.82
CA CYS A 235 -19.90 12.93 22.17
C CYS A 235 -19.10 13.87 23.07
N VAL A 236 -19.76 14.42 24.09
CA VAL A 236 -19.04 15.06 25.20
C VAL A 236 -18.49 13.97 26.12
N GLY A 237 -17.17 13.98 26.35
CA GLY A 237 -16.51 13.02 27.24
C GLY A 237 -16.07 11.72 26.56
N ARG A 238 -16.18 10.60 27.28
CA ARG A 238 -15.68 9.29 26.82
C ARG A 238 -16.71 8.59 25.93
N LEU A 239 -16.25 8.07 24.79
CA LEU A 239 -17.03 7.19 23.93
C LEU A 239 -17.46 5.93 24.70
N LYS A 240 -18.76 5.68 24.75
CA LYS A 240 -19.37 4.50 25.40
C LYS A 240 -19.50 3.35 24.40
N VAL A 241 -19.55 2.13 24.93
CA VAL A 241 -19.75 0.90 24.12
C VAL A 241 -21.07 0.96 23.34
N LEU A 242 -22.12 1.53 23.93
CA LEU A 242 -23.46 1.63 23.32
C LEU A 242 -23.45 2.36 21.96
N TYR A 243 -22.55 3.34 21.77
CA TYR A 243 -22.46 4.11 20.53
C TYR A 243 -21.99 3.28 19.34
N PHE A 244 -21.44 2.09 19.59
CA PHE A 244 -20.97 1.17 18.57
C PHE A 244 -21.93 0.00 18.34
N ASP A 245 -23.08 -0.06 19.01
CA ASP A 245 -23.99 -1.19 18.84
C ASP A 245 -24.56 -1.26 17.43
N GLY A 246 -24.80 -0.12 16.77
CA GLY A 246 -25.17 -0.10 15.34
C GLY A 246 -24.11 -0.74 14.44
N LEU A 247 -22.82 -0.53 14.70
CA LEU A 247 -21.73 -1.21 14.00
C LEU A 247 -21.73 -2.71 14.30
N LEU A 248 -21.83 -3.08 15.58
CA LEU A 248 -21.84 -4.48 16.00
C LEU A 248 -23.02 -5.24 15.40
N THR A 249 -24.20 -4.63 15.35
CA THR A 249 -25.40 -5.19 14.74
C THR A 249 -25.27 -5.33 13.23
N LYS A 250 -24.68 -4.34 12.53
CA LYS A 250 -24.34 -4.49 11.10
C LYS A 250 -23.40 -5.68 10.85
N ILE A 251 -22.37 -5.85 11.68
CA ILE A 251 -21.44 -6.98 11.60
C ILE A 251 -22.17 -8.31 11.89
N ARG A 252 -22.97 -8.37 12.96
CA ARG A 252 -23.77 -9.56 13.32
C ARG A 252 -24.71 -9.97 12.21
N ASN A 253 -25.48 -9.03 11.65
CA ASN A 253 -26.44 -9.30 10.57
C ASN A 253 -25.73 -9.83 9.33
N LYS A 254 -24.57 -9.25 8.97
CA LYS A 254 -23.76 -9.74 7.85
C LYS A 254 -23.24 -11.16 8.09
N LEU A 255 -22.73 -11.43 9.30
CA LEU A 255 -22.26 -12.75 9.72
C LEU A 255 -23.38 -13.80 9.75
N ALA A 256 -24.57 -13.42 10.22
CA ALA A 256 -25.75 -14.28 10.28
C ALA A 256 -26.22 -14.67 8.87
N GLY A 257 -26.30 -13.71 7.95
CA GLY A 257 -26.66 -13.97 6.55
C GLY A 257 -25.69 -14.95 5.86
N TRP A 258 -24.41 -14.95 6.21
CA TRP A 258 -23.45 -15.93 5.69
C TRP A 258 -23.48 -17.27 6.40
N LYS A 259 -23.89 -17.32 7.66
CA LYS A 259 -24.05 -18.58 8.40
C LYS A 259 -25.15 -19.45 7.79
N ALA A 260 -26.17 -18.85 7.19
CA ALA A 260 -27.22 -19.55 6.44
C ALA A 260 -26.70 -20.22 5.16
N ASN A 261 -25.59 -19.73 4.59
CA ASN A 261 -24.92 -20.38 3.47
C ASN A 261 -23.93 -21.41 4.03
N PHE A 262 -24.01 -22.68 3.61
CA PHE A 262 -23.12 -23.77 4.05
C PHE A 262 -21.66 -23.59 3.59
N LEU A 263 -20.97 -22.60 4.16
CA LEU A 263 -19.61 -22.22 3.76
C LEU A 263 -18.57 -23.13 4.41
N SER A 264 -17.61 -23.57 3.59
CA SER A 264 -16.40 -24.22 4.09
C SER A 264 -15.58 -23.26 4.96
N GLN A 265 -14.70 -23.79 5.82
CA GLN A 265 -13.76 -23.00 6.62
C GLN A 265 -12.87 -22.08 5.76
N GLY A 266 -12.47 -22.55 4.56
CA GLY A 266 -11.76 -21.73 3.58
C GLY A 266 -12.62 -20.58 3.04
N GLY A 267 -13.91 -20.82 2.75
CA GLY A 267 -14.85 -19.78 2.33
C GLY A 267 -15.07 -18.70 3.41
N LYS A 268 -15.19 -19.11 4.67
CA LYS A 268 -15.28 -18.19 5.81
C LYS A 268 -14.04 -17.30 5.93
N LEU A 269 -12.84 -17.88 5.77
CA LEU A 269 -11.59 -17.12 5.80
C LEU A 269 -11.56 -16.01 4.73
N ILE A 270 -11.99 -16.32 3.51
CA ILE A 270 -12.06 -15.35 2.41
C ILE A 270 -13.01 -14.20 2.79
N MET A 271 -14.21 -14.52 3.29
CA MET A 271 -15.19 -13.51 3.70
C MET A 271 -14.67 -12.60 4.82
N ILE A 272 -13.97 -13.16 5.81
CA ILE A 272 -13.38 -12.39 6.91
C ILE A 272 -12.34 -11.39 6.36
N ARG A 273 -11.45 -11.86 5.47
CA ARG A 273 -10.36 -11.04 4.93
C ARG A 273 -10.87 -9.91 4.03
N HIS A 274 -11.87 -10.18 3.19
CA HIS A 274 -12.32 -9.22 2.18
C HIS A 274 -13.44 -8.30 2.67
N VAL A 275 -14.40 -8.81 3.45
CA VAL A 275 -15.62 -8.05 3.76
C VAL A 275 -15.60 -7.52 5.18
N LEU A 276 -15.40 -8.37 6.19
CA LEU A 276 -15.50 -7.94 7.60
C LEU A 276 -14.43 -6.94 8.00
N SER A 277 -13.23 -7.10 7.44
CA SER A 277 -12.14 -6.17 7.70
C SER A 277 -12.48 -4.75 7.23
N SER A 278 -13.25 -4.58 6.15
CA SER A 278 -13.59 -3.24 5.62
C SER A 278 -14.70 -2.51 6.39
N MET A 279 -15.68 -3.25 6.95
CA MET A 279 -16.91 -2.67 7.52
C MET A 279 -16.67 -1.77 8.74
N ALA A 280 -15.63 -2.04 9.52
CA ALA A 280 -15.32 -1.31 10.74
C ALA A 280 -14.18 -0.30 10.59
N ILE A 281 -13.37 -0.42 9.52
CA ILE A 281 -12.13 0.36 9.33
C ILE A 281 -12.41 1.87 9.32
N TYR A 282 -13.42 2.31 8.57
CA TYR A 282 -13.73 3.73 8.44
C TYR A 282 -13.97 4.39 9.80
N LEU A 283 -14.81 3.77 10.63
CA LEU A 283 -15.14 4.29 11.96
C LEU A 283 -13.94 4.21 12.91
N ILE A 284 -13.25 3.07 12.93
CA ILE A 284 -12.11 2.81 13.82
C ILE A 284 -10.93 3.75 13.51
N ALA A 285 -10.72 4.09 12.24
CA ALA A 285 -9.69 5.03 11.82
C ALA A 285 -9.96 6.45 12.36
N ALA A 286 -11.23 6.86 12.44
CA ALA A 286 -11.63 8.21 12.81
C ALA A 286 -11.76 8.43 14.33
N VAL A 287 -12.15 7.42 15.12
CA VAL A 287 -12.46 7.61 16.57
C VAL A 287 -11.69 6.68 17.49
N ALA A 288 -11.48 7.11 18.75
CA ALA A 288 -10.84 6.33 19.82
C ALA A 288 -11.78 5.27 20.41
N VAL A 289 -11.94 4.16 19.69
CA VAL A 289 -12.87 3.07 20.03
C VAL A 289 -12.48 2.40 21.36
N PRO A 290 -13.44 2.13 22.27
CA PRO A 290 -13.17 1.38 23.49
C PRO A 290 -12.64 -0.04 23.20
N LYS A 291 -11.64 -0.50 23.97
CA LYS A 291 -11.04 -1.84 23.81
C LYS A 291 -12.07 -2.96 23.87
N SER A 292 -13.10 -2.84 24.70
CA SER A 292 -14.19 -3.81 24.79
C SER A 292 -14.94 -4.01 23.47
N VAL A 293 -15.13 -2.95 22.67
CA VAL A 293 -15.74 -3.03 21.34
C VAL A 293 -14.81 -3.78 20.38
N LEU A 294 -13.52 -3.46 20.38
CA LEU A 294 -12.53 -4.14 19.52
C LEU A 294 -12.45 -5.64 19.83
N LEU A 295 -12.42 -5.99 21.12
CA LEU A 295 -12.46 -7.38 21.60
C LEU A 295 -13.76 -8.08 21.20
N ASN A 296 -14.89 -7.39 21.24
CA ASN A 296 -16.17 -7.96 20.81
C ASN A 296 -16.19 -8.24 19.31
N ILE A 297 -15.66 -7.34 18.47
CA ILE A 297 -15.55 -7.57 17.03
C ILE A 297 -14.62 -8.77 16.76
N ASN A 298 -13.43 -8.81 17.37
CA ASN A 298 -12.52 -9.97 17.27
C ASN A 298 -13.21 -11.27 17.69
N ARG A 299 -14.03 -11.24 18.76
CA ARG A 299 -14.80 -12.41 19.22
C ARG A 299 -15.86 -12.85 18.22
N LEU A 300 -16.59 -11.92 17.61
CA LEU A 300 -17.58 -12.22 16.57
C LEU A 300 -16.93 -12.87 15.35
N ILE A 301 -15.80 -12.33 14.89
CA ILE A 301 -15.04 -12.89 13.75
C ILE A 301 -14.52 -14.29 14.10
N ALA A 302 -13.94 -14.47 15.29
CA ALA A 302 -13.45 -15.77 15.76
C ALA A 302 -14.57 -16.81 15.87
N ASN A 303 -15.74 -16.45 16.40
CA ASN A 303 -16.90 -17.32 16.50
C ASN A 303 -17.42 -17.71 15.11
N PHE A 304 -17.45 -16.76 14.17
CA PHE A 304 -17.86 -17.04 12.80
C PHE A 304 -16.91 -18.04 12.11
N PHE A 305 -15.60 -17.82 12.24
CA PHE A 305 -14.56 -18.71 11.69
C PHE A 305 -14.77 -20.14 12.20
N TRP A 306 -14.66 -20.37 13.51
CA TRP A 306 -14.82 -21.72 14.08
C TRP A 306 -16.22 -22.31 13.90
N GLY A 307 -17.24 -21.47 13.76
CA GLY A 307 -18.63 -21.87 13.57
C GLY A 307 -19.37 -22.15 14.87
N SER A 308 -20.57 -22.69 14.77
CA SER A 308 -21.45 -23.01 15.90
C SER A 308 -22.09 -24.39 15.73
N HIS A 309 -22.53 -24.98 16.83
CA HIS A 309 -23.38 -26.17 16.90
C HIS A 309 -24.54 -25.85 17.86
N ASP A 310 -25.80 -26.13 17.48
CA ASP A 310 -27.01 -25.81 18.26
C ASP A 310 -27.03 -24.38 18.83
N GLY A 311 -26.69 -23.40 17.98
CA GLY A 311 -26.62 -21.99 18.37
C GLY A 311 -25.39 -21.62 19.23
N LYS A 312 -24.70 -22.58 19.84
CA LYS A 312 -23.50 -22.35 20.66
C LYS A 312 -22.22 -22.32 19.82
N PRO A 313 -21.27 -21.41 20.09
CA PRO A 313 -20.02 -21.36 19.34
C PRO A 313 -19.20 -22.64 19.55
N LYS A 314 -18.61 -23.16 18.47
CA LYS A 314 -17.69 -24.32 18.54
C LYS A 314 -16.43 -23.94 19.30
N ARG A 315 -15.77 -24.95 19.89
CA ARG A 315 -14.48 -24.78 20.57
C ARG A 315 -13.46 -24.14 19.63
N LYS A 316 -12.74 -23.15 20.15
CA LYS A 316 -11.65 -22.47 19.45
C LYS A 316 -10.36 -23.22 19.75
N TRP A 317 -9.84 -23.95 18.77
CA TRP A 317 -8.66 -24.81 18.97
C TRP A 317 -7.34 -24.06 18.94
N VAL A 318 -7.32 -22.87 18.33
CA VAL A 318 -6.14 -21.99 18.21
C VAL A 318 -6.53 -20.62 18.72
N SER A 319 -5.61 -19.96 19.43
CA SER A 319 -5.81 -18.60 19.93
C SER A 319 -6.01 -17.61 18.78
N TRP A 320 -6.74 -16.53 19.04
CA TRP A 320 -7.01 -15.51 18.03
C TRP A 320 -5.72 -14.83 17.55
N ASP A 321 -4.76 -14.61 18.46
CA ASP A 321 -3.47 -14.00 18.12
C ASP A 321 -2.65 -14.89 17.19
N ALA A 322 -2.62 -16.21 17.42
CA ALA A 322 -1.95 -17.15 16.53
C ALA A 322 -2.63 -17.21 15.15
N ILE A 323 -3.96 -17.12 15.08
CA ILE A 323 -4.70 -17.01 13.82
C ILE A 323 -4.33 -15.73 13.05
N CYS A 324 -4.16 -14.61 13.75
CA CYS A 324 -3.87 -13.30 13.15
C CYS A 324 -2.41 -13.14 12.69
N ARG A 325 -1.52 -14.08 13.03
CA ARG A 325 -0.12 -14.04 12.59
C ARG A 325 -0.02 -13.99 11.05
N PRO A 326 1.07 -13.39 10.53
CA PRO A 326 1.38 -13.47 9.11
C PRO A 326 1.37 -14.91 8.62
N VAL A 327 0.97 -15.09 7.36
CA VAL A 327 0.99 -16.37 6.65
C VAL A 327 2.35 -17.06 6.77
N LEU A 328 3.44 -16.31 6.54
CA LEU A 328 4.82 -16.79 6.64
C LEU A 328 5.26 -17.14 8.07
N ALA A 329 4.53 -16.69 9.09
CA ALA A 329 4.74 -16.98 10.49
C ALA A 329 3.75 -18.04 11.03
N GLY A 330 3.09 -18.78 10.13
CA GLY A 330 2.19 -19.88 10.47
C GLY A 330 0.76 -19.47 10.84
N GLY A 331 0.35 -18.21 10.64
CA GLY A 331 -1.03 -17.76 10.82
C GLY A 331 -1.88 -17.83 9.54
N LEU A 332 -3.12 -17.36 9.62
CA LEU A 332 -4.06 -17.29 8.48
C LEU A 332 -4.03 -15.95 7.74
N GLY A 333 -3.22 -14.99 8.21
CA GLY A 333 -3.15 -13.65 7.64
C GLY A 333 -4.43 -12.82 7.82
N ILE A 334 -5.22 -13.14 8.85
CA ILE A 334 -6.33 -12.29 9.31
C ILE A 334 -5.73 -11.11 10.06
N ARG A 335 -6.24 -9.90 9.85
CA ARG A 335 -5.74 -8.72 10.54
C ARG A 335 -6.39 -8.62 11.91
N ASN A 336 -5.59 -8.56 12.98
CA ASN A 336 -6.09 -8.18 14.29
C ASN A 336 -6.53 -6.71 14.24
N ILE A 337 -7.74 -6.44 14.71
CA ILE A 337 -8.31 -5.09 14.66
C ILE A 337 -7.52 -4.10 15.51
N GLU A 338 -6.93 -4.53 16.63
CA GLU A 338 -6.11 -3.65 17.47
C GLU A 338 -4.84 -3.19 16.73
N ASP A 339 -4.18 -4.10 16.02
CA ASP A 339 -3.03 -3.77 15.17
C ASP A 339 -3.43 -2.84 14.01
N VAL A 340 -4.64 -3.03 13.46
CA VAL A 340 -5.20 -2.14 12.44
C VAL A 340 -5.41 -0.73 13.02
N VAL A 341 -5.96 -0.61 14.23
CA VAL A 341 -6.11 0.69 14.93
C VAL A 341 -4.76 1.37 15.05
N ASN A 342 -3.75 0.66 15.57
CA ASN A 342 -2.40 1.20 15.75
C ASN A 342 -1.81 1.70 14.42
N SER A 343 -2.00 0.97 13.32
CA SER A 343 -1.52 1.40 12.00
C SER A 343 -2.19 2.70 11.51
N PHE A 344 -3.48 2.91 11.82
CA PHE A 344 -4.18 4.16 11.51
C PHE A 344 -3.77 5.29 12.45
N ARG A 345 -3.52 5.02 13.73
CA ARG A 345 -2.98 6.01 14.67
C ARG A 345 -1.60 6.48 14.26
N LEU A 346 -0.75 5.57 13.80
CA LEU A 346 0.56 5.91 13.24
C LEU A 346 0.44 6.76 11.97
N ARG A 347 -0.53 6.45 11.09
CA ARG A 347 -0.84 7.29 9.92
C ARG A 347 -1.29 8.69 10.33
N ASN A 348 -2.18 8.79 11.30
CA ASN A 348 -2.68 10.08 11.77
C ASN A 348 -1.55 10.89 12.41
N LEU A 349 -0.69 10.24 13.20
CA LEU A 349 0.52 10.85 13.75
C LEU A 349 1.43 11.38 12.63
N TRP A 350 1.77 10.54 11.64
CA TRP A 350 2.56 10.93 10.47
C TRP A 350 1.96 12.14 9.75
N ASN A 351 0.66 12.09 9.45
CA ASN A 351 -0.05 13.18 8.79
C ASN A 351 -0.07 14.46 9.62
N GLY A 352 0.00 14.37 10.95
CA GLY A 352 0.03 15.53 11.85
C GLY A 352 1.31 16.34 11.74
N PHE A 353 2.41 15.70 11.34
CA PHE A 353 3.73 16.34 11.24
C PHE A 353 4.17 16.61 9.80
N VAL A 354 3.80 15.72 8.86
CA VAL A 354 4.27 15.82 7.47
C VAL A 354 3.31 16.61 6.58
N ASN A 355 2.00 16.50 6.81
CA ASN A 355 1.02 17.18 5.96
C ASN A 355 0.67 18.56 6.51
N LYS A 356 0.47 19.54 5.63
CA LYS A 356 0.01 20.89 5.98
C LYS A 356 -1.53 21.00 6.05
N SER A 357 -2.21 19.96 6.55
CA SER A 357 -3.68 19.96 6.62
C SER A 357 -4.22 20.80 7.77
N ILE A 358 -5.47 21.29 7.69
CA ILE A 358 -6.15 21.99 8.80
C ILE A 358 -6.11 21.17 10.10
N TRP A 359 -6.26 19.84 9.97
CA TRP A 359 -6.18 18.94 11.12
C TRP A 359 -4.77 18.88 11.71
N ALA A 360 -3.74 18.84 10.86
CA ALA A 360 -2.34 18.81 11.29
C ALA A 360 -1.97 20.11 12.01
N THR A 361 -2.27 21.27 11.41
CA THR A 361 -2.00 22.57 12.05
C THR A 361 -2.76 22.72 13.37
N PHE A 362 -4.02 22.27 13.42
CA PHE A 362 -4.80 22.28 14.67
C PHE A 362 -4.19 21.39 15.75
N ILE A 363 -3.74 20.17 15.41
CA ILE A 363 -3.18 19.23 16.38
C ILE A 363 -1.82 19.70 16.89
N SER A 364 -0.94 20.15 16.00
CA SER A 364 0.38 20.68 16.35
C SER A 364 0.27 21.92 17.22
N GLY A 365 -0.66 22.84 16.90
CA GLY A 365 -0.96 24.01 17.73
C GLY A 365 -1.56 23.66 19.09
N LYS A 366 -2.53 22.72 19.13
CA LYS A 366 -3.25 22.34 20.36
C LYS A 366 -2.35 21.65 21.38
N TYR A 367 -1.44 20.81 20.90
CA TYR A 367 -0.55 20.02 21.75
C TYR A 367 0.87 20.56 21.80
N THR A 368 1.13 21.70 21.13
CA THR A 368 2.42 22.40 21.06
C THR A 368 3.55 21.43 20.73
N ILE A 369 3.47 20.79 19.57
CA ILE A 369 4.45 19.80 19.11
C ILE A 369 4.97 20.21 17.74
N ASP A 370 6.28 20.14 17.59
CA ASP A 370 7.03 20.39 16.37
C ASP A 370 8.02 19.25 16.10
N ASN A 371 8.83 19.38 15.04
CA ASN A 371 9.78 18.37 14.63
C ASN A 371 10.92 18.14 15.66
N PHE A 372 11.24 19.16 16.46
CA PHE A 372 12.31 19.13 17.45
C PHE A 372 11.86 18.47 18.77
N SER A 373 10.70 18.88 19.29
CA SER A 373 10.15 18.44 20.57
C SER A 373 9.45 17.07 20.52
N MET A 374 9.05 16.60 19.33
CA MET A 374 8.30 15.37 19.17
C MET A 374 8.96 14.13 19.82
N PRO A 375 10.26 13.83 19.63
CA PRO A 375 10.86 12.62 20.23
C PRO A 375 10.83 12.59 21.76
N MET A 376 10.79 13.77 22.39
CA MET A 376 10.76 13.96 23.84
C MET A 376 9.35 14.22 24.38
N TYR A 377 8.34 14.17 23.50
CA TYR A 377 7.01 14.62 23.84
C TYR A 377 6.36 13.76 24.92
N VAL A 378 5.97 14.42 26.03
CA VAL A 378 5.19 13.81 27.10
C VAL A 378 3.73 14.20 26.97
N THR A 379 2.85 13.21 26.88
CA THR A 379 1.43 13.47 26.63
C THR A 379 0.73 14.05 27.86
N PRO A 380 0.06 15.22 27.76
CA PRO A 380 -0.67 15.82 28.87
C PRO A 380 -1.83 14.95 29.38
N ARG A 381 -2.13 15.02 30.68
CA ARG A 381 -3.29 14.31 31.28
C ARG A 381 -4.62 14.77 30.68
N THR A 382 -4.72 16.04 30.28
CA THR A 382 -5.88 16.66 29.62
C THR A 382 -6.02 16.28 28.14
N ALA A 383 -5.03 15.59 27.55
CA ALA A 383 -5.07 15.22 26.14
C ALA A 383 -6.24 14.29 25.82
N SER A 384 -6.75 14.42 24.59
CA SER A 384 -7.84 13.59 24.11
C SER A 384 -7.40 12.14 24.06
N LYS A 385 -8.32 11.19 24.26
CA LYS A 385 -8.00 9.76 24.20
C LYS A 385 -7.41 9.37 22.84
N PHE A 386 -7.95 9.96 21.76
CA PHE A 386 -7.43 9.77 20.41
C PHE A 386 -5.97 10.22 20.29
N TRP A 387 -5.63 11.40 20.81
CA TRP A 387 -4.26 11.88 20.79
C TRP A 387 -3.34 11.02 21.64
N LYS A 388 -3.77 10.58 22.83
CA LYS A 388 -3.00 9.64 23.67
C LYS A 388 -2.68 8.34 22.93
N GLU A 389 -3.62 7.80 22.15
CA GLU A 389 -3.38 6.63 21.31
C GLU A 389 -2.36 6.90 20.18
N CYS A 390 -2.37 8.11 19.60
CA CYS A 390 -1.38 8.51 18.58
C CYS A 390 0.01 8.73 19.20
N ALA A 391 0.10 9.55 20.26
CA ALA A 391 1.34 9.93 20.91
C ALA A 391 2.10 8.73 21.50
N LYS A 392 1.38 7.68 21.95
CA LYS A 392 2.00 6.41 22.35
C LYS A 392 2.89 5.79 21.25
N LEU A 393 2.64 6.10 19.98
CA LEU A 393 3.36 5.56 18.84
C LEU A 393 4.49 6.46 18.34
N ILE A 394 4.78 7.58 19.01
CA ILE A 394 5.91 8.47 18.68
C ILE A 394 7.24 7.70 18.62
N PRO A 395 7.61 6.85 19.60
CA PRO A 395 8.87 6.10 19.53
C PRO A 395 8.94 5.17 18.30
N VAL A 396 7.81 4.58 17.91
CA VAL A 396 7.71 3.75 16.70
C VAL A 396 7.87 4.60 15.44
N LEU A 397 7.33 5.82 15.42
CA LEU A 397 7.46 6.74 14.30
C LEU A 397 8.92 7.16 14.10
N VAL A 398 9.56 7.66 15.16
CA VAL A 398 10.94 8.16 15.15
C VAL A 398 11.90 7.10 14.64
N LYS A 399 11.87 5.91 15.27
CA LYS A 399 12.74 4.78 14.91
C LYS A 399 12.61 4.34 13.45
N ASN A 400 11.44 4.54 12.83
CA ASN A 400 11.15 4.11 11.47
C ASN A 400 11.09 5.28 10.47
N SER A 401 11.67 6.42 10.83
CA SER A 401 11.76 7.61 9.98
C SER A 401 13.20 8.00 9.72
N ALA A 402 13.41 8.75 8.65
CA ALA A 402 14.67 9.38 8.29
C ALA A 402 14.38 10.79 7.77
N TRP A 403 15.41 11.61 7.57
CA TRP A 403 15.24 12.99 7.11
C TRP A 403 16.01 13.30 5.83
N LYS A 404 15.38 14.13 4.98
CA LYS A 404 16.12 15.03 4.10
C LYS A 404 16.25 16.36 4.84
N VAL A 405 17.47 16.74 5.12
CA VAL A 405 17.84 17.93 5.90
C VAL A 405 17.88 19.14 4.99
N GLY A 406 17.06 20.13 5.30
CA GLY A 406 17.18 21.51 4.83
C GLY A 406 17.67 22.39 5.95
N ASN A 407 16.73 23.04 6.65
CA ASN A 407 17.04 24.03 7.68
C ASN A 407 17.54 23.45 9.02
N GLY A 408 17.39 22.14 9.23
CA GLY A 408 17.88 21.49 10.46
C GLY A 408 16.94 21.57 11.67
N ASP A 409 15.63 21.73 11.46
CA ASP A 409 14.61 21.89 12.52
C ASP A 409 14.21 20.58 13.22
N MET A 410 15.08 19.58 13.18
CA MET A 410 14.89 18.29 13.85
C MET A 410 15.85 18.14 15.04
N ASN A 411 15.50 17.23 15.95
CA ASN A 411 16.34 16.93 17.11
C ASN A 411 17.67 16.27 16.69
N PHE A 412 18.79 16.79 17.18
CA PHE A 412 20.13 16.30 16.84
C PHE A 412 20.39 14.86 17.32
N TRP A 413 19.94 14.52 18.53
CA TRP A 413 20.24 13.22 19.15
C TRP A 413 19.23 12.14 18.80
N LEU A 414 17.95 12.51 18.76
CA LEU A 414 16.84 11.56 18.77
C LEU A 414 16.22 11.30 17.39
N GLU A 415 16.74 11.91 16.32
CA GLU A 415 16.23 11.73 14.95
C GLU A 415 17.31 11.18 14.02
N ASN A 416 16.88 10.49 12.98
CA ASN A 416 17.78 9.90 11.97
C ASN A 416 18.00 10.87 10.80
N TRP A 417 18.80 11.90 11.04
CA TRP A 417 19.20 12.87 10.02
C TRP A 417 20.47 12.46 9.25
N GLY A 418 21.34 11.66 9.85
CA GLY A 418 22.59 11.16 9.26
C GLY A 418 22.47 9.84 8.48
N ASN A 419 21.26 9.30 8.29
CA ASN A 419 20.98 8.01 7.63
C ASN A 419 21.64 6.76 8.24
N VAL A 420 22.16 6.86 9.46
CA VAL A 420 22.77 5.74 10.21
C VAL A 420 21.88 5.22 11.34
N GLY A 421 20.72 5.83 11.55
CA GLY A 421 19.84 5.57 12.69
C GLY A 421 19.74 6.77 13.62
N ILE A 422 19.16 6.57 14.80
CA ILE A 422 19.10 7.59 15.84
C ILE A 422 20.51 7.80 16.39
N LEU A 423 21.00 9.04 16.41
CA LEU A 423 22.39 9.31 16.78
C LEU A 423 22.71 8.90 18.23
N ALA A 424 21.77 9.07 19.16
CA ALA A 424 21.91 8.60 20.54
C ALA A 424 22.12 7.08 20.65
N ASP A 425 21.56 6.29 19.73
CA ASP A 425 21.79 4.84 19.70
C ASP A 425 23.17 4.49 19.10
N VAL A 426 23.71 5.36 18.23
CA VAL A 426 25.03 5.21 17.60
C VAL A 426 26.16 5.63 18.55
N LEU A 427 25.91 6.64 19.38
CA LEU A 427 26.87 7.23 20.34
C LEU A 427 26.38 7.11 21.79
N PRO A 428 26.13 5.90 22.33
CA PRO A 428 25.49 5.71 23.63
C PRO A 428 26.34 6.14 24.83
N ALA A 429 27.64 6.38 24.63
CA ALA A 429 28.58 6.78 25.68
C ALA A 429 28.60 8.30 25.94
N GLU A 430 27.99 9.10 25.06
CA GLU A 430 27.99 10.55 25.12
C GLU A 430 26.80 11.08 25.93
N ASP A 431 26.92 12.28 26.50
CA ASP A 431 25.80 12.90 27.20
C ASP A 431 24.76 13.47 26.23
N HIS A 432 23.52 12.99 26.34
CA HIS A 432 22.37 13.42 25.53
C HIS A 432 21.33 14.20 26.34
N SER A 433 21.67 14.62 27.57
CA SER A 433 20.75 15.28 28.50
C SER A 433 20.27 16.65 28.00
N HIS A 434 21.07 17.30 27.15
CA HIS A 434 20.77 18.62 26.60
C HIS A 434 20.15 18.48 25.20
N PRO A 435 18.84 18.74 25.05
CA PRO A 435 18.21 18.68 23.75
C PRO A 435 18.64 19.87 22.90
N MET A 436 19.10 19.60 21.68
CA MET A 436 19.50 20.61 20.70
C MET A 436 19.02 20.22 19.30
N SER A 437 18.72 21.22 18.49
CA SER A 437 18.39 21.04 17.08
C SER A 437 19.64 20.77 16.25
N LEU A 438 19.47 20.16 15.07
CA LEU A 438 20.59 19.98 14.14
C LEU A 438 21.13 21.32 13.67
N ARG A 439 20.27 22.33 13.51
CA ARG A 439 20.69 23.70 13.16
C ARG A 439 21.65 24.28 14.20
N GLU A 440 21.28 24.25 15.48
CA GLU A 440 22.12 24.73 16.57
C GLU A 440 23.45 23.96 16.63
N ALA A 441 23.43 22.65 16.37
CA ALA A 441 24.65 21.84 16.32
C ALA A 441 25.59 22.27 15.20
N VAL A 442 25.05 22.64 14.04
CA VAL A 442 25.82 23.15 12.90
C VAL A 442 26.37 24.55 13.18
N ASP A 443 25.58 25.42 13.81
CA ASP A 443 25.97 26.79 14.15
C ASP A 443 27.19 26.84 15.08
N VAL A 444 27.35 25.83 15.94
CA VAL A 444 28.52 25.64 16.82
C VAL A 444 29.58 24.70 16.24
N ASP A 445 29.49 24.35 14.95
CA ASP A 445 30.39 23.42 14.26
C ASP A 445 30.57 22.07 14.99
N PHE A 446 29.48 21.60 15.60
CA PHE A 446 29.38 20.38 16.42
C PHE A 446 30.28 20.36 17.66
N ILE A 447 30.87 21.50 18.05
CA ILE A 447 31.68 21.65 19.26
C ILE A 447 30.74 21.75 20.47
N ILE A 448 30.22 20.60 20.88
CA ILE A 448 29.26 20.48 21.98
C ILE A 448 30.03 20.12 23.26
N PRO A 449 29.84 20.87 24.37
CA PRO A 449 30.51 20.56 25.64
C PRO A 449 30.24 19.12 26.08
N GLY A 450 31.32 18.38 26.36
CA GLY A 450 31.23 16.97 26.79
C GLY A 450 31.29 15.94 25.65
N LEU A 451 31.29 16.36 24.38
CA LEU A 451 31.38 15.46 23.24
C LEU A 451 32.85 15.14 22.89
N ALA A 452 33.20 13.87 22.75
CA ALA A 452 34.56 13.48 22.36
C ALA A 452 34.92 13.93 20.93
N ASN A 453 36.19 14.29 20.68
CA ASN A 453 36.66 14.72 19.35
C ASN A 453 36.32 13.72 18.22
N ALA A 454 36.37 12.41 18.50
CA ALA A 454 36.00 11.38 17.54
C ALA A 454 34.51 11.45 17.15
N SER A 455 33.64 11.72 18.12
CA SER A 455 32.20 11.88 17.94
C SER A 455 31.85 13.16 17.18
N ILE A 456 32.60 14.24 17.40
CA ILE A 456 32.49 15.50 16.62
C ILE A 456 32.82 15.24 15.14
N ILE A 457 33.95 14.57 14.87
CA ILE A 457 34.37 14.23 13.49
C ILE A 457 33.32 13.34 12.83
N LEU A 458 32.77 12.36 13.56
CA LEU A 458 31.70 11.51 13.05
C LEU A 458 30.45 12.33 12.70
N ALA A 459 30.00 13.23 13.59
CA ALA A 459 28.84 14.08 13.34
C ALA A 459 29.02 14.97 12.11
N ARG A 460 30.21 15.55 11.91
CA ARG A 460 30.56 16.32 10.70
C ARG A 460 30.47 15.47 9.43
N ASN A 461 31.10 14.29 9.43
CA ASN A 461 31.07 13.37 8.29
C ASN A 461 29.64 12.93 7.96
N LEU A 462 28.81 12.66 8.98
CA LEU A 462 27.40 12.32 8.81
C LEU A 462 26.60 13.50 8.26
N TYR A 463 26.92 14.72 8.68
CA TYR A 463 26.28 15.92 8.18
C TYR A 463 26.64 16.14 6.71
N GLU A 464 27.90 16.02 6.32
CA GLU A 464 28.32 16.11 4.92
C GLU A 464 27.68 15.02 4.04
N GLY A 465 27.55 13.79 4.56
CA GLY A 465 26.91 12.66 3.89
C GLY A 465 25.37 12.63 3.97
N ARG A 466 24.72 13.65 4.55
CA ARG A 466 23.27 13.67 4.76
C ARG A 466 22.50 13.79 3.44
N LEU A 467 21.23 13.42 3.48
CA LEU A 467 20.32 13.74 2.37
C LEU A 467 19.94 15.21 2.46
N SER A 468 20.45 16.06 1.57
CA SER A 468 20.11 17.48 1.54
C SER A 468 18.80 17.75 0.77
N ALA A 469 18.03 18.76 1.20
CA ALA A 469 16.85 19.31 0.53
C ALA A 469 16.68 20.80 0.87
N ASP A 470 15.87 21.53 0.10
CA ASP A 470 15.59 22.95 0.39
C ASP A 470 14.80 23.16 1.70
N THR A 471 13.96 22.18 2.05
CA THR A 471 13.15 22.21 3.28
C THR A 471 13.19 20.86 3.97
N ASP A 472 13.20 20.87 5.30
CA ASP A 472 13.21 19.66 6.11
C ASP A 472 12.04 18.75 5.76
N THR A 473 12.37 17.55 5.27
CA THR A 473 11.38 16.58 4.80
C THR A 473 11.59 15.24 5.47
N ARG A 474 10.59 14.79 6.25
CA ARG A 474 10.63 13.47 6.89
C ARG A 474 10.27 12.38 5.88
N LEU A 475 11.07 11.32 5.84
CA LEU A 475 10.91 10.13 5.01
C LEU A 475 10.52 8.92 5.86
N TRP A 476 9.67 8.07 5.30
CA TRP A 476 9.29 6.82 5.92
C TRP A 476 10.31 5.72 5.58
N ALA A 477 11.14 5.33 6.54
CA ALA A 477 12.31 4.48 6.29
C ALA A 477 11.96 3.03 5.90
N LEU A 478 10.72 2.57 6.15
CA LEU A 478 10.27 1.22 5.79
C LEU A 478 9.89 1.06 4.31
N THR A 479 9.88 2.14 3.55
CA THR A 479 9.49 2.14 2.13
C THR A 479 10.60 2.73 1.28
N THR A 480 10.84 2.13 0.12
CA THR A 480 11.97 2.50 -0.75
C THR A 480 11.82 3.87 -1.41
N ASP A 481 10.59 4.36 -1.53
CA ASP A 481 10.21 5.69 -2.05
C ASP A 481 10.10 6.74 -0.93
N GLY A 482 10.28 6.35 0.34
CA GLY A 482 10.10 7.23 1.50
C GLY A 482 8.64 7.61 1.78
N ILE A 483 7.67 7.04 1.08
CA ILE A 483 6.25 7.39 1.22
C ILE A 483 5.59 6.53 2.29
N PHE A 484 4.95 7.18 3.26
CA PHE A 484 4.21 6.47 4.30
C PHE A 484 3.05 5.66 3.71
N THR A 485 3.00 4.36 4.04
CA THR A 485 1.84 3.52 3.76
C THR A 485 1.29 2.86 5.03
N VAL A 486 -0.04 2.77 5.12
CA VAL A 486 -0.70 2.02 6.22
C VAL A 486 -0.27 0.55 6.21
N LYS A 487 0.04 0.00 5.02
CA LYS A 487 0.51 -1.38 4.89
C LYS A 487 1.86 -1.59 5.58
N SER A 488 2.85 -0.73 5.33
CA SER A 488 4.16 -0.80 5.99
C SER A 488 4.04 -0.56 7.49
N ALA A 489 3.24 0.44 7.90
CA ALA A 489 2.94 0.69 9.31
C ALA A 489 2.35 -0.55 10.00
N PHE A 490 1.35 -1.19 9.37
CA PHE A 490 0.73 -2.41 9.89
C PHE A 490 1.68 -3.62 9.90
N MET A 491 2.69 -3.70 9.02
CA MET A 491 3.74 -4.72 9.11
C MET A 491 4.64 -4.50 10.33
N GLN A 492 4.89 -3.25 10.70
CA GLN A 492 5.76 -2.89 11.82
C GLN A 492 5.07 -2.97 13.19
N THR A 493 3.80 -2.58 13.28
CA THR A 493 3.07 -2.51 14.56
C THR A 493 2.52 -3.85 15.03
N ARG A 494 2.53 -4.89 14.18
CA ARG A 494 2.01 -6.21 14.54
C ARG A 494 3.08 -7.02 15.28
N ASN A 495 2.64 -8.01 16.05
CA ASN A 495 3.55 -8.96 16.68
C ASN A 495 4.34 -9.76 15.64
N LEU A 496 5.67 -9.63 15.67
CA LEU A 496 6.60 -10.43 14.90
C LEU A 496 6.66 -11.83 15.52
N ALA A 497 6.37 -12.85 14.71
CA ALA A 497 6.57 -14.24 15.08
C ALA A 497 7.62 -14.85 14.14
N PRO A 498 8.39 -15.85 14.60
CA PRO A 498 9.38 -16.51 13.76
C PRO A 498 8.72 -17.10 12.51
N SER A 499 9.46 -17.14 11.40
CA SER A 499 8.94 -17.71 10.18
C SER A 499 8.69 -19.21 10.37
N CYS A 500 7.53 -19.67 9.90
CA CYS A 500 7.20 -21.09 9.84
C CYS A 500 7.84 -21.69 8.57
N PRO A 501 8.78 -22.65 8.70
CA PRO A 501 9.47 -23.23 7.53
C PRO A 501 8.52 -23.90 6.53
N LEU A 502 7.40 -24.45 7.02
CA LEU A 502 6.38 -25.10 6.20
C LEU A 502 5.49 -24.10 5.44
N ALA A 503 5.37 -22.85 5.90
CA ALA A 503 4.41 -21.88 5.36
C ALA A 503 4.60 -21.59 3.87
N ARG A 504 5.84 -21.63 3.37
CA ARG A 504 6.15 -21.43 1.95
C ARG A 504 5.55 -22.49 1.03
N PHE A 505 5.35 -23.71 1.54
CA PHE A 505 4.86 -24.83 0.74
C PHE A 505 3.34 -24.81 0.65
N PHE A 506 2.67 -24.72 1.81
CA PHE A 506 1.22 -24.86 1.79
C PHE A 506 0.49 -23.62 1.31
N TRP A 507 0.98 -22.40 1.54
CA TRP A 507 0.33 -21.17 1.05
C TRP A 507 0.49 -20.87 -0.45
N ALA A 508 0.72 -21.89 -1.27
CA ALA A 508 0.85 -21.74 -2.70
C ALA A 508 -0.51 -21.49 -3.39
N LYS A 509 -0.50 -20.64 -4.43
CA LYS A 509 -1.72 -20.18 -5.13
C LYS A 509 -2.55 -21.30 -5.75
N PHE A 510 -1.94 -22.43 -6.09
CA PHE A 510 -2.63 -23.56 -6.73
C PHE A 510 -3.41 -24.43 -5.74
N ILE A 511 -3.19 -24.26 -4.42
CA ILE A 511 -3.84 -25.08 -3.41
C ILE A 511 -5.21 -24.47 -3.08
N PRO A 512 -6.31 -25.25 -3.17
CA PRO A 512 -7.62 -24.78 -2.75
C PRO A 512 -7.65 -24.34 -1.28
N MET A 513 -8.33 -23.22 -1.00
CA MET A 513 -8.44 -22.64 0.36
C MET A 513 -8.98 -23.62 1.42
N LYS A 514 -9.80 -24.60 1.02
CA LYS A 514 -10.29 -25.66 1.91
C LYS A 514 -9.16 -26.56 2.43
N LEU A 515 -8.25 -26.97 1.53
CA LEU A 515 -7.10 -27.82 1.87
C LEU A 515 -6.09 -27.03 2.71
N LEU A 516 -5.82 -25.79 2.32
CA LEU A 516 -4.99 -24.84 3.04
C LEU A 516 -5.38 -24.68 4.51
N VAL A 517 -6.64 -24.32 4.78
CA VAL A 517 -7.11 -24.10 6.14
C VAL A 517 -7.12 -25.40 6.94
N PHE A 518 -7.41 -26.52 6.30
CA PHE A 518 -7.33 -27.83 6.96
C PHE A 518 -5.88 -28.18 7.33
N PHE A 519 -4.93 -28.05 6.41
CA PHE A 519 -3.52 -28.31 6.67
C PHE A 519 -2.94 -27.35 7.72
N TRP A 520 -3.34 -26.08 7.68
CA TRP A 520 -3.01 -25.11 8.73
C TRP A 520 -3.53 -25.55 10.12
N ARG A 521 -4.75 -26.11 10.19
CA ARG A 521 -5.28 -26.68 11.45
C ARG A 521 -4.46 -27.89 11.91
N ALA A 522 -4.01 -28.72 10.99
CA ALA A 522 -3.16 -29.86 11.30
C ALA A 522 -1.85 -29.41 11.97
N ILE A 523 -1.13 -28.45 11.36
CA ILE A 523 0.11 -27.88 11.91
C ILE A 523 -0.11 -27.32 13.33
N ASN A 524 -1.23 -26.65 13.54
CA ASN A 524 -1.56 -26.03 14.83
C ASN A 524 -2.23 -26.98 15.83
N ARG A 525 -2.20 -28.31 15.61
CA ARG A 525 -2.82 -29.34 16.48
C ARG A 525 -4.30 -29.03 16.79
N ALA A 526 -5.01 -28.55 15.77
CA ALA A 526 -6.39 -28.08 15.82
C ALA A 526 -7.38 -28.99 15.08
N VAL A 527 -6.94 -30.22 14.77
CA VAL A 527 -7.80 -31.32 14.31
C VAL A 527 -8.30 -32.08 15.55
N PRO A 528 -9.62 -32.26 15.72
CA PRO A 528 -10.19 -32.84 16.92
C PRO A 528 -10.15 -34.37 16.86
N VAL A 529 -8.96 -34.94 17.01
CA VAL A 529 -8.77 -36.39 17.23
C VAL A 529 -9.07 -36.74 18.69
N ASP A 530 -9.43 -37.98 18.99
CA ASP A 530 -9.87 -38.38 20.34
C ASP A 530 -8.88 -37.98 21.45
N VAL A 531 -7.59 -38.29 21.27
CA VAL A 531 -6.53 -37.91 22.24
C VAL A 531 -6.49 -36.40 22.48
N ARG A 532 -6.75 -35.60 21.43
CA ARG A 532 -6.76 -34.14 21.54
C ARG A 532 -8.02 -33.63 22.25
N ILE A 533 -9.14 -34.32 22.10
CA ILE A 533 -10.40 -34.02 22.81
C ILE A 533 -10.27 -34.41 24.29
N GLN A 534 -9.63 -35.54 24.62
CA GLN A 534 -9.37 -35.95 26.01
C GLN A 534 -8.51 -34.91 26.76
N ASN A 535 -7.49 -34.36 26.11
CA ASN A 535 -6.67 -33.24 26.63
C ASN A 535 -7.47 -31.95 26.93
N CYS A 536 -8.75 -31.91 26.56
CA CYS A 536 -9.65 -30.82 26.85
C CYS A 536 -10.57 -31.09 28.06
N ASN A 537 -10.24 -32.09 28.90
CA ASN A 537 -11.03 -32.59 30.04
C ASN A 537 -12.40 -33.12 29.64
N VAL A 538 -12.49 -33.78 28.48
CA VAL A 538 -13.69 -34.48 28.02
C VAL A 538 -13.44 -35.98 28.13
N SER A 539 -14.24 -36.68 28.93
CA SER A 539 -14.15 -38.14 29.04
C SER A 539 -14.75 -38.78 27.79
N LEU A 540 -13.93 -39.53 27.05
CA LEU A 540 -14.31 -40.19 25.81
C LEU A 540 -13.48 -41.48 25.64
N ALA A 541 -14.10 -42.55 25.15
CA ALA A 541 -13.40 -43.78 24.79
C ALA A 541 -12.76 -43.62 23.41
N SER A 542 -11.42 -43.61 23.35
CA SER A 542 -10.69 -43.44 22.10
C SER A 542 -10.70 -44.72 21.26
N GLY A 543 -11.05 -44.62 19.97
CA GLY A 543 -11.04 -45.79 19.09
C GLY A 543 -11.11 -45.43 17.60
N CYS A 544 -9.97 -45.54 16.92
CA CYS A 544 -9.81 -45.22 15.51
C CYS A 544 -10.72 -46.09 14.62
N VAL A 545 -11.56 -45.45 13.81
CA VAL A 545 -12.48 -46.13 12.89
C VAL A 545 -11.76 -46.65 11.63
N CYS A 546 -10.55 -46.16 11.36
CA CYS A 546 -9.76 -46.58 10.19
C CYS A 546 -9.08 -47.94 10.37
N CYS A 547 -9.09 -48.51 11.59
CA CYS A 547 -8.34 -49.73 11.91
C CYS A 547 -9.26 -50.82 12.43
N MET A 548 -9.05 -52.06 11.99
CA MET A 548 -9.87 -53.20 12.43
C MET A 548 -9.82 -53.42 13.95
N GLN A 549 -8.65 -53.18 14.55
CA GLN A 549 -8.41 -53.36 15.98
C GLN A 549 -8.80 -52.15 16.87
N ARG A 550 -9.43 -51.11 16.32
CA ARG A 550 -9.89 -49.92 17.08
C ARG A 550 -8.81 -49.30 17.98
N GLN A 551 -7.58 -49.21 17.48
CA GLN A 551 -6.44 -48.60 18.17
C GLN A 551 -6.69 -47.13 18.54
N ILE A 552 -5.89 -46.57 19.46
CA ILE A 552 -6.05 -45.19 19.95
C ILE A 552 -6.00 -44.17 18.79
N GLU A 553 -7.00 -43.29 18.69
CA GLU A 553 -7.08 -42.26 17.65
C GLU A 553 -6.20 -41.04 18.03
N SER A 554 -4.90 -41.19 17.77
CA SER A 554 -3.95 -40.07 17.78
C SER A 554 -3.82 -39.41 16.40
N PHE A 555 -3.21 -38.22 16.35
CA PHE A 555 -3.03 -37.51 15.08
C PHE A 555 -2.13 -38.28 14.12
N GLU A 556 -1.02 -38.81 14.62
CA GLU A 556 -0.05 -39.62 13.88
C GLU A 556 -0.67 -40.98 13.48
N HIS A 557 -1.46 -41.59 14.36
CA HIS A 557 -2.18 -42.81 14.01
C HIS A 557 -3.16 -42.56 12.86
N LEU A 558 -3.96 -41.50 12.94
CA LEU A 558 -4.96 -41.19 11.94
C LEU A 558 -4.39 -40.81 10.56
N PHE A 559 -3.32 -40.01 10.53
CA PHE A 559 -2.79 -39.45 9.29
C PHE A 559 -1.54 -40.14 8.74
N MET A 560 -0.90 -41.03 9.51
CA MET A 560 0.34 -41.70 9.10
C MET A 560 0.31 -43.21 9.25
N ARG A 561 -0.06 -43.74 10.43
CA ARG A 561 0.17 -45.15 10.78
C ARG A 561 -1.03 -46.08 10.58
N GLY A 562 -2.25 -45.56 10.63
CA GLY A 562 -3.48 -46.36 10.55
C GLY A 562 -3.67 -47.00 9.17
N ASP A 563 -4.44 -48.09 9.12
CA ASP A 563 -4.51 -49.01 7.97
C ASP A 563 -4.85 -48.30 6.65
N ILE A 564 -5.76 -47.32 6.70
CA ILE A 564 -6.14 -46.51 5.52
C ILE A 564 -5.04 -45.52 5.14
N ALA A 565 -4.44 -44.86 6.13
CA ALA A 565 -3.40 -43.87 5.89
C ALA A 565 -2.16 -44.54 5.29
N SER A 566 -1.68 -45.64 5.89
CA SER A 566 -0.55 -46.42 5.40
C SER A 566 -0.79 -46.88 3.96
N SER A 567 -1.93 -47.48 3.66
CA SER A 567 -2.29 -47.93 2.30
C SER A 567 -2.24 -46.79 1.26
N LEU A 568 -2.76 -45.60 1.61
CA LEU A 568 -2.73 -44.45 0.71
C LEU A 568 -1.30 -43.92 0.51
N TRP A 569 -0.51 -43.80 1.59
CA TRP A 569 0.87 -43.36 1.49
C TRP A 569 1.72 -44.35 0.69
N ASP A 570 1.59 -45.64 0.96
CA ASP A 570 2.40 -46.68 0.33
C ASP A 570 2.07 -46.79 -1.18
N TYR A 571 0.85 -46.40 -1.60
CA TYR A 571 0.49 -46.26 -3.02
C TYR A 571 1.14 -45.03 -3.71
N PHE A 572 1.15 -43.86 -3.05
CA PHE A 572 1.59 -42.61 -3.68
C PHE A 572 3.07 -42.25 -3.46
N SER A 573 3.72 -42.82 -2.44
CA SER A 573 5.12 -42.49 -2.08
C SER A 573 6.21 -43.04 -3.02
N PRO A 574 6.07 -44.21 -3.69
CA PRO A 574 7.14 -44.78 -4.51
C PRO A 574 7.66 -43.87 -5.64
N PRO A 575 6.82 -43.14 -6.41
CA PRO A 575 7.29 -42.20 -7.42
C PRO A 575 8.15 -41.03 -6.89
N PHE A 576 8.10 -40.78 -5.57
CA PHE A 576 8.87 -39.73 -4.90
C PHE A 576 10.10 -40.28 -4.17
N GLY A 577 10.31 -41.61 -4.19
CA GLY A 577 11.43 -42.25 -3.48
C GLY A 577 11.33 -42.12 -1.95
N ILE A 578 10.14 -41.91 -1.41
CA ILE A 578 9.91 -41.76 0.03
C ILE A 578 9.38 -43.09 0.55
N GLN A 579 9.96 -43.61 1.64
CA GLN A 579 9.39 -44.72 2.37
C GLN A 579 8.86 -44.22 3.71
N ARG A 580 7.58 -44.48 3.98
CA ARG A 580 6.92 -44.03 5.21
C ARG A 580 7.58 -44.58 6.48
N GLN A 581 8.15 -45.78 6.40
CA GLN A 581 8.76 -46.50 7.54
C GLN A 581 10.03 -45.82 8.05
N ASP A 582 10.68 -44.99 7.22
CA ASP A 582 11.91 -44.27 7.56
C ASP A 582 11.66 -43.12 8.55
N PHE A 583 10.40 -42.77 8.82
CA PHE A 583 10.03 -41.60 9.61
C PHE A 583 9.23 -41.99 10.85
N SER A 584 9.66 -41.48 12.01
CA SER A 584 8.95 -41.66 13.28
C SER A 584 7.95 -40.53 13.57
N ASP A 585 8.31 -39.30 13.17
CA ASP A 585 7.51 -38.08 13.27
C ASP A 585 6.76 -37.76 11.97
N PHE A 586 5.51 -37.33 12.10
CA PHE A 586 4.66 -37.01 10.96
C PHE A 586 5.13 -35.76 10.17
N TRP A 587 5.63 -34.74 10.87
CA TRP A 587 6.05 -33.50 10.21
C TRP A 587 7.39 -33.66 9.50
N GLU A 588 8.27 -34.54 9.98
CA GLU A 588 9.47 -34.97 9.24
C GLU A 588 9.08 -35.70 7.95
N PHE A 589 8.11 -36.61 8.01
CA PHE A 589 7.58 -37.29 6.83
C PHE A 589 6.97 -36.31 5.82
N ILE A 590 6.16 -35.35 6.28
CA ILE A 590 5.58 -34.30 5.42
C ILE A 590 6.66 -33.36 4.86
N TRP A 591 7.71 -33.09 5.63
CA TRP A 591 8.83 -32.30 5.16
C TRP A 591 9.57 -33.01 4.02
N ALA A 592 9.79 -34.33 4.14
CA ALA A 592 10.37 -35.14 3.07
C ALA A 592 9.52 -35.04 1.79
N TRP A 593 8.20 -35.14 1.90
CA TRP A 593 7.28 -34.92 0.78
C TRP A 593 7.40 -33.54 0.13
N PHE A 594 7.47 -32.48 0.94
CA PHE A 594 7.55 -31.11 0.43
C PHE A 594 8.92 -30.76 -0.18
N THR A 595 9.95 -31.55 0.13
CA THR A 595 11.32 -31.36 -0.34
C THR A 595 11.78 -32.41 -1.35
N ALA A 596 10.98 -33.46 -1.60
CA ALA A 596 11.28 -34.55 -2.53
C ALA A 596 11.51 -34.10 -3.97
N ALA A 597 11.01 -32.92 -4.34
CA ALA A 597 11.24 -32.35 -5.65
C ALA A 597 11.45 -30.83 -5.60
N PRO A 598 12.20 -30.24 -6.55
CA PRO A 598 12.44 -28.80 -6.59
C PRO A 598 11.15 -27.97 -6.61
N VAL A 599 11.11 -26.91 -5.80
CA VAL A 599 9.97 -25.98 -5.72
C VAL A 599 9.67 -25.38 -7.09
N GLY A 600 8.45 -25.60 -7.60
CA GLY A 600 8.01 -25.12 -8.92
C GLY A 600 8.10 -26.13 -10.06
N SER A 601 8.64 -27.34 -9.81
CA SER A 601 8.51 -28.48 -10.73
C SER A 601 7.12 -29.13 -10.63
N GLN A 602 6.68 -29.84 -11.67
CA GLN A 602 5.42 -30.63 -11.62
C GLN A 602 5.44 -31.64 -10.47
N MET A 603 6.56 -32.34 -10.27
CA MET A 603 6.74 -33.22 -9.12
C MET A 603 6.72 -32.46 -7.79
N GLY A 604 7.30 -31.26 -7.70
CA GLY A 604 7.20 -30.42 -6.50
C GLY A 604 5.76 -29.98 -6.21
N PHE A 605 4.99 -29.65 -7.25
CA PHE A 605 3.57 -29.34 -7.09
C PHE A 605 2.77 -30.54 -6.57
N LEU A 606 3.00 -31.73 -7.15
CA LEU A 606 2.36 -32.97 -6.71
C LEU A 606 2.82 -33.38 -5.30
N GLY A 607 4.11 -33.24 -4.99
CA GLY A 607 4.69 -33.55 -3.69
C GLY A 607 4.13 -32.68 -2.56
N ILE A 608 3.67 -31.47 -2.86
CA ILE A 608 2.94 -30.63 -1.90
C ILE A 608 1.44 -30.97 -1.87
N LEU A 609 0.83 -31.18 -3.04
CA LEU A 609 -0.62 -31.37 -3.16
C LEU A 609 -1.10 -32.73 -2.64
N ILE A 610 -0.39 -33.81 -2.97
CA ILE A 610 -0.75 -35.18 -2.64
C ILE A 610 -0.90 -35.35 -1.12
N PRO A 611 0.07 -34.92 -0.28
CA PRO A 611 -0.09 -35.01 1.17
C PRO A 611 -1.35 -34.32 1.70
N MET A 612 -1.65 -33.11 1.21
CA MET A 612 -2.83 -32.37 1.64
C MET A 612 -4.14 -33.03 1.20
N VAL A 613 -4.14 -33.62 0.01
CA VAL A 613 -5.31 -34.36 -0.51
C VAL A 613 -5.52 -35.64 0.29
N ILE A 614 -4.47 -36.41 0.56
CA ILE A 614 -4.54 -37.65 1.36
C ILE A 614 -5.12 -37.34 2.74
N MET A 615 -4.52 -36.39 3.47
CA MET A 615 -5.01 -36.00 4.80
C MET A 615 -6.47 -35.51 4.74
N HIS A 616 -6.83 -34.71 3.72
CA HIS A 616 -8.19 -34.21 3.60
C HIS A 616 -9.20 -35.33 3.30
N ARG A 617 -8.81 -36.33 2.51
CA ARG A 617 -9.66 -37.47 2.13
C ARG A 617 -9.85 -38.44 3.28
N ILE A 618 -8.80 -38.75 4.05
CA ILE A 618 -8.91 -39.54 5.29
C ILE A 618 -9.93 -38.89 6.22
N LEU A 619 -9.77 -37.60 6.50
CA LEU A 619 -10.69 -36.90 7.38
C LEU A 619 -12.12 -36.84 6.83
N LYS A 620 -12.28 -36.60 5.52
CA LYS A 620 -13.61 -36.60 4.89
C LYS A 620 -14.28 -37.98 5.00
N TRP A 621 -13.53 -39.05 4.75
CA TRP A 621 -14.02 -40.42 4.85
C TRP A 621 -14.50 -40.76 6.27
N ILE A 622 -13.75 -40.36 7.29
CA ILE A 622 -14.16 -40.52 8.70
C ILE A 622 -15.47 -39.77 8.97
N TYR A 623 -15.59 -38.52 8.49
CA TYR A 623 -16.83 -37.75 8.64
C TYR A 623 -18.01 -38.38 7.91
N ASP A 624 -17.80 -38.96 6.72
CA ASP A 624 -18.84 -39.57 5.89
C ASP A 624 -19.33 -40.92 6.49
N ILE A 625 -18.53 -41.58 7.33
CA ILE A 625 -18.87 -42.84 8.04
C ILE A 625 -19.56 -42.59 9.37
N ASN A 626 -19.29 -41.47 10.04
CA ASN A 626 -19.91 -41.17 11.32
C ASN A 626 -21.42 -40.87 11.13
N PRO A 627 -22.35 -41.71 11.64
CA PRO A 627 -23.79 -41.64 11.29
C PRO A 627 -24.47 -40.32 11.67
N MET A 628 -23.86 -39.52 12.55
CA MET A 628 -24.33 -38.19 12.95
C MET A 628 -24.18 -37.11 11.85
N PHE A 629 -23.46 -37.39 10.75
CA PHE A 629 -23.31 -36.48 9.62
C PHE A 629 -23.55 -37.23 8.30
N LYS A 630 -24.80 -37.22 7.83
CA LYS A 630 -25.36 -37.97 6.70
C LYS A 630 -24.47 -38.12 5.43
N VAL A 631 -24.20 -39.40 5.13
CA VAL A 631 -24.01 -40.11 3.85
C VAL A 631 -24.17 -39.33 2.54
N ILE A 632 -23.11 -39.29 1.71
CA ILE A 632 -23.19 -39.53 0.25
C ILE A 632 -21.94 -40.33 -0.20
N LYS A 633 -22.16 -41.53 -0.74
CA LYS A 633 -21.12 -42.36 -1.37
C LYS A 633 -20.45 -41.59 -2.53
N GLN A 634 -19.12 -41.44 -2.52
CA GLN A 634 -18.35 -41.11 -3.73
C GLN A 634 -17.08 -41.96 -3.82
N SER A 635 -16.91 -42.63 -4.96
CA SER A 635 -15.89 -43.64 -5.18
C SER A 635 -14.46 -43.08 -5.38
N PRO A 636 -13.41 -43.90 -5.20
CA PRO A 636 -11.99 -43.54 -5.37
C PRO A 636 -11.60 -42.99 -6.75
N SER A 637 -12.45 -43.17 -7.77
CA SER A 637 -12.25 -42.67 -9.14
C SER A 637 -12.16 -41.13 -9.26
N THR A 638 -12.57 -40.40 -8.22
CA THR A 638 -12.59 -38.92 -8.22
C THR A 638 -11.19 -38.29 -8.17
N ILE A 639 -10.16 -38.97 -7.67
CA ILE A 639 -8.78 -38.43 -7.65
C ILE A 639 -8.22 -38.36 -9.08
N ARG A 640 -8.48 -39.39 -9.89
CA ARG A 640 -8.15 -39.41 -11.32
C ARG A 640 -8.89 -38.30 -12.06
N ASN A 641 -10.17 -38.09 -11.74
CA ASN A 641 -10.96 -37.00 -12.31
C ASN A 641 -10.46 -35.62 -11.89
N VAL A 642 -10.05 -35.39 -10.64
CA VAL A 642 -9.47 -34.09 -10.20
C VAL A 642 -8.13 -33.82 -10.89
N LEU A 643 -7.29 -34.83 -11.07
CA LEU A 643 -6.05 -34.72 -11.84
C LEU A 643 -6.32 -34.40 -13.33
N LEU A 644 -7.37 -34.99 -13.90
CA LEU A 644 -7.87 -34.72 -15.26
C LEU A 644 -8.53 -33.33 -15.40
N THR A 645 -9.33 -32.88 -14.43
CA THR A 645 -9.97 -31.55 -14.41
C THR A 645 -8.92 -30.44 -14.31
N CYS A 646 -7.78 -30.71 -13.66
CA CYS A 646 -6.62 -29.83 -13.63
C CYS A 646 -5.77 -29.84 -14.93
N ARG A 647 -6.15 -30.61 -15.96
CA ARG A 647 -5.42 -30.77 -17.24
C ARG A 647 -3.94 -31.16 -17.08
N ILE A 648 -3.62 -32.04 -16.14
CA ILE A 648 -2.25 -32.55 -15.96
C ILE A 648 -2.18 -33.94 -16.61
N SER A 649 -1.56 -34.02 -17.79
CA SER A 649 -1.26 -35.29 -18.47
C SER A 649 0.08 -35.84 -17.95
N LEU A 650 0.11 -37.14 -17.59
CA LEU A 650 1.31 -37.88 -17.16
C LEU A 650 2.25 -38.25 -18.33
N SER A 651 1.97 -37.79 -19.55
CA SER A 651 2.82 -37.99 -20.72
C SER A 651 3.76 -36.80 -20.91
N VAL A 652 5.05 -37.05 -20.65
CA VAL A 652 6.25 -36.30 -21.08
C VAL A 652 5.97 -34.84 -21.51
N VAL A 653 5.99 -33.91 -20.56
CA VAL A 653 5.94 -32.47 -20.85
C VAL A 653 7.20 -31.77 -20.37
N ARG A 654 7.80 -31.05 -21.31
CA ARG A 654 9.09 -30.37 -21.25
C ARG A 654 9.29 -29.50 -20.01
N ARG A 655 10.51 -29.59 -19.48
CA ARG A 655 11.09 -28.77 -18.41
C ARG A 655 10.92 -27.27 -18.71
N LYS A 656 10.33 -26.52 -17.77
CA LYS A 656 10.72 -25.12 -17.53
C LYS A 656 11.33 -25.07 -16.12
N PRO A 657 12.64 -24.75 -15.97
CA PRO A 657 13.27 -24.74 -14.66
C PRO A 657 12.88 -23.49 -13.85
N VAL A 658 13.03 -23.65 -12.53
CA VAL A 658 12.95 -22.63 -11.48
C VAL A 658 13.72 -21.36 -11.88
N LYS A 659 13.17 -20.17 -11.58
CA LYS A 659 13.85 -18.87 -11.82
C LYS A 659 15.06 -18.71 -10.88
N VAL A 660 16.18 -19.29 -11.29
CA VAL A 660 17.52 -18.92 -10.86
C VAL A 660 17.95 -17.70 -11.69
N LEU A 661 18.55 -16.69 -11.06
CA LEU A 661 19.11 -15.55 -11.77
C LEU A 661 20.35 -15.99 -12.55
N ARG A 662 20.39 -15.67 -13.83
CA ARG A 662 21.35 -16.16 -14.83
C ARG A 662 21.75 -15.01 -15.71
N TRP A 663 23.04 -14.86 -16.04
CA TRP A 663 23.53 -13.70 -16.79
C TRP A 663 24.51 -14.12 -17.87
N ARG A 664 24.44 -13.45 -19.01
CA ARG A 664 25.03 -13.89 -20.28
C ARG A 664 25.31 -12.71 -21.18
N GLY A 665 26.33 -12.85 -22.02
CA GLY A 665 26.56 -11.94 -23.13
C GLY A 665 27.34 -12.62 -24.24
N VAL A 666 27.23 -12.06 -25.44
CA VAL A 666 27.98 -12.46 -26.63
C VAL A 666 28.57 -11.19 -27.21
N ILE A 667 29.88 -11.18 -27.40
CA ILE A 667 30.63 -10.09 -28.04
C ILE A 667 30.81 -10.46 -29.50
N ARG A 668 30.53 -9.50 -30.38
CA ARG A 668 30.65 -9.67 -31.83
C ARG A 668 31.44 -8.55 -32.45
N ASP A 669 32.08 -8.83 -33.58
CA ASP A 669 32.73 -7.81 -34.40
C ASP A 669 31.70 -7.04 -35.26
N ASN A 670 32.19 -6.07 -36.01
CA ASN A 670 31.40 -5.25 -36.93
C ASN A 670 30.80 -6.04 -38.11
N GLN A 671 31.28 -7.26 -38.38
CA GLN A 671 30.74 -8.17 -39.38
C GLN A 671 29.74 -9.16 -38.78
N GLY A 672 29.46 -9.08 -37.47
CA GLY A 672 28.52 -9.92 -36.75
C GLY A 672 29.04 -11.32 -36.39
N TRP A 673 30.35 -11.57 -36.52
CA TRP A 673 30.98 -12.81 -36.05
C TRP A 673 31.17 -12.78 -34.54
N ILE A 674 31.04 -13.95 -33.90
CA ILE A 674 31.23 -14.07 -32.45
C ILE A 674 32.73 -14.05 -32.16
N VAL A 675 33.15 -13.13 -31.30
CA VAL A 675 34.55 -12.99 -30.86
C VAL A 675 34.73 -13.54 -29.45
N ALA A 676 33.71 -13.39 -28.60
CA ALA A 676 33.70 -14.00 -27.26
C ALA A 676 32.26 -14.22 -26.78
N ALA A 677 32.07 -15.14 -25.85
CA ALA A 677 30.79 -15.35 -25.18
C ALA A 677 31.01 -15.73 -23.72
N PHE A 678 30.11 -15.31 -22.83
CA PHE A 678 30.26 -15.59 -21.40
C PHE A 678 28.92 -15.95 -20.76
N HIS A 679 29.01 -16.72 -19.68
CA HIS A 679 27.91 -16.90 -18.74
C HIS A 679 28.41 -16.89 -17.29
N ARG A 680 27.56 -16.39 -16.40
CA ARG A 680 27.83 -16.25 -14.97
C ARG A 680 26.65 -16.71 -14.11
N PHE A 681 26.93 -17.29 -12.95
CA PHE A 681 25.93 -17.80 -12.00
C PHE A 681 25.90 -16.97 -10.71
N TYR A 682 24.81 -16.22 -10.47
CA TYR A 682 24.70 -15.30 -9.32
C TYR A 682 23.59 -15.66 -8.31
N GLY A 683 23.03 -16.87 -8.34
CA GLY A 683 22.03 -17.30 -7.35
C GLY A 683 20.63 -16.69 -7.55
N SER A 684 20.07 -16.00 -6.55
CA SER A 684 18.67 -15.49 -6.56
C SER A 684 18.58 -13.96 -6.41
N GLY A 685 17.56 -13.33 -7.02
CA GLY A 685 17.38 -11.87 -7.05
C GLY A 685 16.42 -11.41 -8.17
N THR A 686 16.42 -10.12 -8.54
CA THR A 686 15.48 -9.52 -9.51
C THR A 686 15.97 -9.53 -10.96
N ASN A 687 15.05 -9.49 -11.93
CA ASN A 687 15.41 -9.41 -13.36
C ASN A 687 16.30 -8.18 -13.65
N ASN A 688 15.90 -7.01 -13.14
CA ASN A 688 16.65 -5.77 -13.37
C ASN A 688 18.05 -5.81 -12.77
N LEU A 689 18.18 -6.42 -11.57
CA LEU A 689 19.48 -6.51 -10.89
C LEU A 689 20.54 -7.08 -11.79
N ALA A 690 20.19 -8.03 -12.65
CA ALA A 690 21.27 -8.58 -13.43
C ALA A 690 21.21 -8.58 -14.93
N GLU A 691 20.17 -7.97 -15.51
CA GLU A 691 20.39 -7.24 -16.77
C GLU A 691 21.48 -6.17 -16.55
N SER A 692 21.48 -5.50 -15.38
CA SER A 692 22.57 -4.57 -15.01
C SER A 692 23.92 -5.25 -14.78
N ARG A 693 24.00 -6.40 -14.09
CA ARG A 693 25.27 -7.13 -13.96
C ARG A 693 25.77 -7.76 -15.26
N ALA A 694 24.88 -8.24 -16.14
CA ALA A 694 25.25 -8.74 -17.46
C ALA A 694 25.92 -7.64 -18.30
N LEU A 695 25.41 -6.41 -18.20
CA LEU A 695 26.04 -5.23 -18.77
C LEU A 695 27.44 -5.00 -18.20
N LEU A 696 27.58 -5.01 -16.87
CA LEU A 696 28.88 -4.81 -16.20
C LEU A 696 29.92 -5.87 -16.61
N ASP A 697 29.56 -7.15 -16.55
CA ASP A 697 30.45 -8.26 -16.92
C ASP A 697 30.83 -8.21 -18.41
N GLY A 698 29.91 -7.77 -19.27
CA GLY A 698 30.17 -7.57 -20.70
C GLY A 698 31.17 -6.44 -20.94
N LEU A 699 31.08 -5.34 -20.19
CA LEU A 699 32.03 -4.23 -20.25
C LEU A 699 33.41 -4.65 -19.74
N ASP A 700 33.47 -5.36 -18.61
CA ASP A 700 34.73 -5.90 -18.07
C ASP A 700 35.43 -6.83 -19.08
N LEU A 701 34.67 -7.68 -19.78
CA LEU A 701 35.21 -8.57 -20.81
C LEU A 701 35.69 -7.80 -22.05
N CYS A 702 34.96 -6.77 -22.49
CA CYS A 702 35.39 -5.91 -23.60
C CYS A 702 36.69 -5.15 -23.25
N SER A 703 36.80 -4.69 -21.99
CA SER A 703 38.00 -4.04 -21.47
C SER A 703 39.20 -4.98 -21.46
N GLN A 704 39.02 -6.25 -21.03
CA GLN A 704 40.06 -7.29 -21.10
C GLN A 704 40.53 -7.59 -22.53
N MET A 705 39.65 -7.42 -23.52
CA MET A 705 39.95 -7.58 -24.94
C MET A 705 40.57 -6.34 -25.59
N GLY A 706 40.75 -5.25 -24.85
CA GLY A 706 41.25 -3.98 -25.38
C GLY A 706 40.27 -3.25 -26.31
N LEU A 707 38.97 -3.59 -26.28
CA LEU A 707 37.95 -2.96 -27.11
C LEU A 707 37.51 -1.63 -26.50
N ARG A 708 37.63 -0.53 -27.26
CA ARG A 708 37.32 0.83 -26.80
C ARG A 708 36.02 1.43 -27.37
N ARG A 709 35.55 0.93 -28.52
CA ARG A 709 34.29 1.35 -29.17
C ARG A 709 33.28 0.22 -29.09
N ILE A 710 32.23 0.38 -28.31
CA ILE A 710 31.32 -0.70 -27.95
C ILE A 710 29.88 -0.25 -28.15
N ALA A 711 29.13 -1.00 -28.96
CA ALA A 711 27.68 -0.86 -29.08
C ALA A 711 27.00 -1.98 -28.28
N VAL A 712 26.41 -1.65 -27.14
CA VAL A 712 25.68 -2.58 -26.29
C VAL A 712 24.22 -2.63 -26.73
N ARG A 713 23.69 -3.84 -26.88
CA ARG A 713 22.28 -4.11 -27.15
C ARG A 713 21.67 -4.88 -25.98
N VAL A 714 20.72 -4.27 -25.28
CA VAL A 714 20.01 -4.90 -24.14
C VAL A 714 18.53 -5.09 -24.46
N ASP A 715 17.94 -6.20 -23.99
CA ASP A 715 16.50 -6.47 -24.14
C ASP A 715 15.64 -5.86 -23.01
N SER A 716 16.28 -5.10 -22.12
CA SER A 716 15.63 -4.37 -21.03
C SER A 716 15.57 -2.89 -21.33
N LYS A 717 14.37 -2.41 -21.69
CA LYS A 717 14.10 -0.98 -21.94
C LYS A 717 14.43 -0.10 -20.73
N LEU A 718 14.31 -0.64 -19.52
CA LEU A 718 14.68 0.05 -18.27
C LEU A 718 16.21 0.20 -18.12
N VAL A 719 16.98 -0.84 -18.41
CA VAL A 719 18.46 -0.77 -18.32
C VAL A 719 19.03 0.17 -19.38
N ALA A 720 18.50 0.14 -20.61
CA ALA A 720 18.88 1.08 -21.66
C ALA A 720 18.54 2.54 -21.26
N SER A 721 17.36 2.79 -20.69
CA SER A 721 16.96 4.13 -20.27
C SER A 721 17.74 4.65 -19.05
N TRP A 722 18.15 3.78 -18.10
CA TRP A 722 19.00 4.17 -16.97
C TRP A 722 20.41 4.61 -17.37
N TYR A 723 20.93 4.12 -18.51
CA TYR A 723 22.23 4.54 -19.03
C TYR A 723 22.15 5.94 -19.67
N HIS A 724 21.13 6.18 -20.50
CA HIS A 724 21.00 7.44 -21.28
C HIS A 724 20.31 8.58 -20.56
N TYR A 725 19.31 8.27 -19.75
CA TYR A 725 18.53 9.26 -19.00
C TYR A 725 18.82 9.06 -17.52
N LYS A 726 19.20 10.12 -16.79
CA LYS A 726 19.34 10.14 -15.31
C LYS A 726 17.96 9.98 -14.63
N SER A 727 17.24 8.92 -14.98
CA SER A 727 16.00 8.49 -14.34
C SER A 727 16.30 7.97 -12.92
N ASP A 728 15.33 7.99 -12.01
CA ASP A 728 15.51 7.48 -10.65
C ASP A 728 15.81 5.97 -10.66
N ILE A 729 17.10 5.63 -10.55
CA ILE A 729 17.58 4.25 -10.40
C ILE A 729 17.19 3.76 -9.00
N PRO A 730 16.58 2.58 -8.85
CA PRO A 730 16.29 2.01 -7.53
C PRO A 730 17.56 1.95 -6.69
N TRP A 731 17.51 2.45 -5.44
CA TRP A 731 18.70 2.56 -4.58
C TRP A 731 19.47 1.24 -4.39
N THR A 732 18.80 0.08 -4.45
CA THR A 732 19.41 -1.26 -4.37
C THR A 732 20.31 -1.61 -5.54
N LEU A 733 20.16 -0.92 -6.68
CA LEU A 733 20.97 -1.08 -7.89
C LEU A 733 22.04 0.00 -8.03
N LEU A 734 22.01 1.04 -7.18
CA LEU A 734 22.87 2.22 -7.30
C LEU A 734 24.36 1.86 -7.24
N ARG A 735 24.75 0.95 -6.33
CA ARG A 735 26.13 0.43 -6.23
C ARG A 735 26.63 -0.21 -7.53
N TRP A 736 25.77 -0.94 -8.23
CA TRP A 736 26.15 -1.62 -9.48
C TRP A 736 26.19 -0.64 -10.65
N TRP A 737 25.29 0.34 -10.64
CA TRP A 737 25.27 1.42 -11.62
C TRP A 737 26.45 2.39 -11.51
N GLN A 738 26.96 2.64 -10.30
CA GLN A 738 28.23 3.35 -10.10
C GLN A 738 29.39 2.62 -10.77
N LYS A 739 29.53 1.31 -10.54
CA LYS A 739 30.54 0.48 -11.21
C LYS A 739 30.42 0.45 -12.74
N ILE A 740 29.19 0.37 -13.27
CA ILE A 740 28.95 0.44 -14.72
C ILE A 740 29.42 1.79 -15.28
N ARG A 741 29.13 2.90 -14.59
CA ARG A 741 29.57 4.24 -15.01
C ARG A 741 31.08 4.39 -14.92
N GLU A 742 31.71 3.94 -13.85
CA GLU A 742 33.18 3.93 -13.70
C GLU A 742 33.84 3.16 -14.85
N ARG A 743 33.32 1.97 -15.20
CA ARG A 743 33.84 1.17 -16.33
C ARG A 743 33.55 1.77 -17.70
N ALA A 744 32.45 2.52 -17.84
CA ALA A 744 32.06 3.14 -19.09
C ALA A 744 32.76 4.48 -19.37
N GLN A 745 33.39 5.13 -18.37
CA GLN A 745 34.04 6.44 -18.52
C GLN A 745 35.15 6.45 -19.57
N ASP A 746 35.88 5.35 -19.73
CA ASP A 746 37.01 5.22 -20.66
C ASP A 746 36.63 4.54 -22.00
N LEU A 747 35.33 4.32 -22.25
CA LEU A 747 34.80 3.59 -23.40
C LEU A 747 33.85 4.48 -24.22
N ASP A 748 34.00 4.45 -25.54
CA ASP A 748 33.01 5.02 -26.47
C ASP A 748 31.83 4.04 -26.58
N LEU A 749 30.88 4.20 -25.65
CA LEU A 749 29.84 3.23 -25.33
C LEU A 749 28.43 3.74 -25.73
N VAL A 750 27.80 3.04 -26.67
CA VAL A 750 26.40 3.28 -27.07
C VAL A 750 25.53 2.13 -26.59
N VAL A 751 24.61 2.37 -25.65
CA VAL A 751 23.65 1.36 -25.17
C VAL A 751 22.33 1.49 -25.92
N SER A 752 21.74 0.43 -26.43
CA SER A 752 20.46 0.52 -27.15
C SER A 752 19.52 -0.61 -26.76
N HIS A 753 18.21 -0.31 -26.74
CA HIS A 753 17.20 -1.32 -26.48
C HIS A 753 16.91 -2.11 -27.77
N VAL A 754 16.91 -3.44 -27.67
CA VAL A 754 16.52 -4.35 -28.75
C VAL A 754 15.37 -5.25 -28.32
N TYR A 755 14.52 -5.63 -29.27
CA TYR A 755 13.49 -6.63 -29.01
C TYR A 755 14.12 -7.98 -28.66
N ARG A 756 13.47 -8.74 -27.78
CA ARG A 756 14.01 -9.96 -27.18
C ARG A 756 14.30 -11.05 -28.22
N GLU A 757 13.56 -11.04 -29.32
CA GLU A 757 13.69 -11.92 -30.48
C GLU A 757 15.03 -11.73 -31.21
N VAL A 758 15.61 -10.53 -31.12
CA VAL A 758 16.92 -10.15 -31.70
C VAL A 758 18.07 -10.52 -30.76
N ASN A 759 17.80 -10.77 -29.48
CA ASN A 759 18.81 -11.16 -28.49
C ASN A 759 19.00 -12.70 -28.35
N ALA A 760 18.57 -13.48 -29.35
CA ALA A 760 18.53 -14.94 -29.31
C ALA A 760 19.88 -15.64 -29.01
N PRO A 761 21.04 -15.17 -29.51
CA PRO A 761 22.35 -15.77 -29.20
C PRO A 761 22.76 -15.61 -27.73
N ALA A 762 22.54 -14.44 -27.13
CA ALA A 762 22.74 -14.25 -25.70
C ALA A 762 21.76 -15.13 -24.90
N ASP A 763 20.51 -15.25 -25.38
CA ASP A 763 19.50 -16.13 -24.79
C ASP A 763 19.91 -17.61 -24.75
N PHE A 764 20.54 -18.11 -25.81
CA PHE A 764 21.11 -19.47 -25.86
C PHE A 764 22.22 -19.66 -24.82
N MET A 765 23.11 -18.67 -24.65
CA MET A 765 24.26 -18.76 -23.74
C MET A 765 23.88 -19.02 -22.28
N ALA A 766 22.85 -18.37 -21.72
CA ALA A 766 22.43 -18.76 -20.36
C ALA A 766 21.49 -19.95 -20.27
N ASN A 767 21.01 -20.50 -21.38
CA ASN A 767 20.45 -21.85 -21.32
C ASN A 767 21.55 -22.91 -21.20
N MET A 768 22.75 -22.65 -21.73
CA MET A 768 23.91 -23.53 -21.58
C MET A 768 24.55 -23.44 -20.18
N GLY A 769 24.61 -22.24 -19.59
CA GLY A 769 25.08 -22.05 -18.21
C GLY A 769 24.24 -22.78 -17.14
N LEU A 770 22.99 -23.15 -17.45
CA LEU A 770 22.13 -23.96 -16.57
C LEU A 770 22.68 -25.36 -16.30
N SER A 771 23.43 -25.94 -17.25
CA SER A 771 23.96 -27.31 -17.14
C SER A 771 25.25 -27.40 -16.31
N CYS A 772 26.03 -26.33 -16.21
CA CYS A 772 27.38 -26.39 -15.63
C CYS A 772 27.52 -25.78 -14.21
N ARG A 773 26.57 -24.94 -13.74
CA ARG A 773 26.61 -24.27 -12.40
C ARG A 773 27.95 -23.57 -12.07
N SER A 774 28.70 -23.16 -13.09
CA SER A 774 30.01 -22.52 -13.00
C SER A 774 30.09 -21.31 -13.94
N ASP A 775 31.08 -20.45 -13.70
CA ASP A 775 31.36 -19.27 -14.51
C ASP A 775 32.35 -19.61 -15.62
N HIS A 776 32.01 -19.30 -16.88
CA HIS A 776 32.91 -19.57 -18.02
C HIS A 776 32.94 -18.44 -19.05
N ASN A 777 34.12 -18.22 -19.63
CA ASN A 777 34.36 -17.39 -20.81
C ASN A 777 34.76 -18.32 -21.97
N LEU A 778 34.14 -18.13 -23.14
CA LEU A 778 34.45 -18.84 -24.37
C LEU A 778 35.13 -17.86 -25.33
N TRP A 779 36.34 -18.21 -25.73
CA TRP A 779 37.18 -17.44 -26.66
C TRP A 779 37.30 -18.12 -28.03
N SER A 780 37.10 -19.43 -28.08
CA SER A 780 37.11 -20.29 -29.28
C SER A 780 36.25 -21.53 -29.05
N ASN A 781 36.00 -22.34 -30.10
CA ASN A 781 35.14 -23.55 -30.04
C ASN A 781 33.69 -23.29 -29.58
N PHE A 782 33.05 -22.28 -30.19
CA PHE A 782 31.65 -21.95 -29.88
C PHE A 782 30.68 -23.09 -30.23
N PRO A 783 29.64 -23.33 -29.41
CA PRO A 783 28.63 -24.34 -29.71
C PRO A 783 28.00 -24.11 -31.10
N PRO A 784 27.83 -25.15 -31.94
CA PRO A 784 27.31 -25.00 -33.30
C PRO A 784 25.97 -24.27 -33.37
N ARG A 785 25.13 -24.47 -32.34
CA ARG A 785 23.83 -23.80 -32.21
C ARG A 785 23.94 -22.31 -31.86
N LEU A 786 24.96 -21.89 -31.11
CA LEU A 786 25.24 -20.47 -30.87
C LEU A 786 25.68 -19.79 -32.16
N VAL A 787 26.58 -20.43 -32.91
CA VAL A 787 27.07 -19.95 -34.21
C VAL A 787 25.92 -19.83 -35.21
N GLY A 788 25.02 -20.81 -35.26
CA GLY A 788 23.82 -20.77 -36.10
C GLY A 788 22.89 -19.61 -35.76
N LEU A 789 22.64 -19.34 -34.48
CA LEU A 789 21.78 -18.21 -34.05
C LEU A 789 22.41 -16.85 -34.36
N ALA A 790 23.73 -16.70 -34.18
CA ALA A 790 24.43 -15.47 -34.54
C ALA A 790 24.44 -15.24 -36.06
N ARG A 791 24.51 -16.31 -36.86
CA ARG A 791 24.41 -16.23 -38.33
C ARG A 791 23.03 -15.78 -38.80
N LEU A 792 21.96 -16.25 -38.17
CA LEU A 792 20.59 -15.82 -38.49
C LEU A 792 20.35 -14.34 -38.13
N ASP A 793 20.86 -13.90 -36.98
CA ASP A 793 20.80 -12.51 -36.53
C ASP A 793 21.61 -11.58 -37.46
N ARG A 794 22.80 -12.03 -37.93
CA ARG A 794 23.59 -11.32 -38.95
C ARG A 794 22.84 -11.14 -40.27
N LEU A 795 21.99 -12.09 -40.64
CA LEU A 795 21.19 -12.05 -41.88
C LEU A 795 19.86 -11.28 -41.71
N GLY A 796 19.59 -10.70 -40.53
CA GLY A 796 18.35 -9.97 -40.26
C GLY A 796 17.10 -10.85 -40.17
N ILE A 797 17.26 -12.18 -40.00
CA ILE A 797 16.14 -13.14 -39.98
C ILE A 797 15.67 -13.33 -38.53
N PRO A 798 14.42 -12.98 -38.17
CA PRO A 798 13.94 -13.03 -36.80
C PRO A 798 13.78 -14.47 -36.30
N TYR A 799 14.23 -14.74 -35.07
CA TYR A 799 14.08 -16.05 -34.42
C TYR A 799 12.70 -16.21 -33.77
N LEU A 800 11.83 -17.03 -34.36
CA LEU A 800 10.51 -17.36 -33.82
C LEU A 800 10.61 -18.44 -32.74
N ARG A 801 10.09 -18.15 -31.55
CA ARG A 801 10.11 -19.07 -30.40
C ARG A 801 8.88 -19.98 -30.44
N ASN A 802 9.08 -21.30 -30.37
CA ASN A 802 7.99 -22.21 -30.03
C ASN A 802 7.61 -22.00 -28.55
N ALA A 803 6.35 -21.63 -28.29
CA ALA A 803 5.81 -21.22 -26.97
C ALA A 803 5.90 -22.32 -25.88
#